data_AF-A0A967V9A3-F1
#
_entry.id   AF-A0A967V9A3-F1
#
_cell.length_a   1.000
_cell.length_b   1.000
_cell.length_c   1.000
_cell.angle_alpha   90.00
_cell.angle_beta   90.00
_cell.angle_gamma   90.00
#
_symmetry.space_group_name_H-M   'P 1'
#
loop_
_entity.id
_entity.type
_entity.pdbx_description
1 polymer ?
#
loop_
_entity_poly.entity_id
_entity_poly.type
_entity_poly.pdbx_seq_one_letter_code
_entity_poly.pdbx_strand_id
1 'polypeptide(L)'
;MKHCLVRWNLFSLLFLLIASWTAFSQSNSDCMMCHSDPEMTALRDGKEVSVYVEMKVLNKSVHQELDCIDCHMDVSLDDHPNGKPAPVECGFCHGEAENKYIEGIHGQAAHRGDLYAPDCGECHGEHDILPPSSPDSRTYKMNIPVLCGQCHREGAPVARVYNITEHNILQNYTQSIHGEGLFKKGLVVTATCNNCHGNHLILPHTNPRSSISLNKIAETCMVCHARIEDVHQKVIKGELWEKKPGAIPACTDCHPPHKVNRQNIVVKISDRSCLNCHAKEDVHKVVENERISLQVTKNDIANSVHKEIPCVKCHSDVSPEMHRPCTTAGKVDCANCHAELANRYFESDHGRAYFKKDPKAPYCTDCHGDHKTKSKYDETAKTYRAKIPQLCGECHQEEGKAAKVESIQNVDVYYDYSRSVHGRGLVEKGLLPSAVCTDCHTAHYNLEESDKASSVYPKNIPATCATCHKGIYDEYTQSIHAIGRGNGEAKLPTCADCHSAHGIAETERDQFMHQVTLQCGSCHEDLSETYLQTIHGKAYTLGYLKAAKCSDCHGAHKTKNVNNPNSSVGARNIVETCQECHQDANQRFTGYLTHATHHDKVKYPVLYYVYWAMTSLLIGVFGFFGIHTLLWLPRSVQGVVQRKRHKKTDKHLSKYYIRRFSTQQRATHIFVILSFVALALTGMVLKFSGMEWAKFLADL
;
A
#
# COMPACT_ATOMS: atom_id res chain seq x y z
N MET A 1 17.14 -84.90 -1.46
CA MET A 1 16.80 -86.07 -2.31
C MET A 1 16.71 -85.55 -3.75
N LYS A 2 17.81 -85.61 -4.51
CA LYS A 2 18.10 -86.68 -5.50
C LYS A 2 16.98 -86.78 -6.55
N HIS A 3 17.17 -86.12 -7.69
CA HIS A 3 17.58 -86.78 -8.95
C HIS A 3 16.53 -87.76 -9.50
N CYS A 4 15.73 -87.28 -10.46
CA CYS A 4 15.21 -88.08 -11.58
C CYS A 4 14.63 -87.09 -12.60
N LEU A 5 15.45 -86.63 -13.55
CA LEU A 5 15.54 -87.19 -14.91
C LEU A 5 14.32 -86.74 -15.75
N VAL A 6 14.43 -85.66 -16.52
CA VAL A 6 15.15 -85.65 -17.81
C VAL A 6 14.66 -86.81 -18.67
N ARG A 7 13.50 -86.66 -19.32
CA ARG A 7 13.11 -87.54 -20.43
C ARG A 7 12.02 -87.02 -21.37
N TRP A 8 11.75 -85.71 -21.38
CA TRP A 8 10.80 -85.08 -22.31
C TRP A 8 11.44 -83.91 -23.07
N ASN A 9 12.73 -84.03 -23.42
CA ASN A 9 13.52 -82.97 -24.09
C ASN A 9 14.19 -83.43 -25.41
N LEU A 10 13.76 -84.54 -26.03
CA LEU A 10 14.34 -84.98 -27.31
C LEU A 10 13.36 -85.14 -28.48
N PHE A 11 12.04 -85.24 -28.24
CA PHE A 11 11.07 -85.34 -29.34
C PHE A 11 10.54 -83.98 -29.82
N SER A 12 10.50 -82.97 -28.95
CA SER A 12 10.07 -81.61 -29.34
C SER A 12 11.17 -80.80 -30.02
N LEU A 13 12.44 -81.18 -29.87
CA LEU A 13 13.58 -80.51 -30.52
C LEU A 13 13.79 -80.94 -31.98
N LEU A 14 13.26 -82.09 -32.39
CA LEU A 14 13.34 -82.55 -33.79
C LEU A 14 12.19 -82.03 -34.66
N PHE A 15 11.04 -81.67 -34.07
CA PHE A 15 9.91 -81.09 -34.80
C PHE A 15 10.04 -79.57 -35.04
N LEU A 16 10.90 -78.89 -34.26
CA LEU A 16 11.24 -77.48 -34.44
C LEU A 16 12.28 -77.21 -35.55
N LEU A 17 12.85 -78.25 -36.17
CA LEU A 17 13.87 -78.13 -37.21
C LEU A 17 13.36 -78.37 -38.65
N ILE A 18 12.07 -78.71 -38.83
CA ILE A 18 11.49 -78.99 -40.18
C ILE A 18 10.34 -78.02 -40.52
N ALA A 19 9.95 -77.13 -39.59
CA ALA A 19 9.04 -76.02 -39.87
C ALA A 19 9.80 -74.70 -40.12
N SER A 20 10.96 -74.76 -40.77
CA SER A 20 11.48 -73.62 -41.51
C SER A 20 10.71 -73.52 -42.82
N TRP A 21 9.43 -73.16 -42.73
CA TRP A 21 8.75 -72.54 -43.85
C TRP A 21 9.50 -71.25 -44.15
N THR A 22 9.92 -71.14 -45.40
CA THR A 22 10.49 -69.96 -46.01
C THR A 22 9.48 -68.81 -45.91
N ALA A 23 9.48 -68.10 -44.80
CA ALA A 23 9.06 -66.71 -44.80
C ALA A 23 10.17 -65.96 -45.53
N PHE A 24 10.00 -65.77 -46.84
CA PHE A 24 10.80 -64.79 -47.56
C PHE A 24 10.50 -63.44 -46.91
N SER A 25 11.46 -62.91 -46.16
CA SER A 25 11.48 -61.48 -45.85
C SER A 25 11.53 -60.76 -47.18
N GLN A 26 10.46 -60.04 -47.52
CA GLN A 26 10.41 -59.24 -48.73
C GLN A 26 11.43 -58.12 -48.57
N SER A 27 12.34 -58.03 -49.53
CA SER A 27 13.43 -57.06 -49.55
C SER A 27 13.02 -55.83 -50.35
N ASN A 28 13.69 -54.70 -50.12
CA ASN A 28 13.53 -53.52 -50.98
C ASN A 28 13.64 -53.82 -52.49
N SER A 29 14.51 -54.76 -52.89
CA SER A 29 14.63 -55.16 -54.31
C SER A 29 13.33 -55.68 -54.91
N ASP A 30 12.48 -56.32 -54.11
CA ASP A 30 11.24 -56.92 -54.61
C ASP A 30 10.20 -55.85 -54.98
N CYS A 31 10.10 -54.78 -54.18
CA CYS A 31 9.27 -53.62 -54.48
C CYS A 31 9.83 -52.82 -55.67
N MET A 32 11.16 -52.68 -55.73
CA MET A 32 11.83 -51.88 -56.76
C MET A 32 11.79 -52.50 -58.16
N MET A 33 11.39 -53.77 -58.31
CA MET A 33 11.13 -54.37 -59.63
C MET A 33 10.09 -53.60 -60.43
N CYS A 34 9.11 -52.99 -59.75
CA CYS A 34 8.05 -52.19 -60.37
C CYS A 34 8.27 -50.68 -60.11
N HIS A 35 8.60 -50.31 -58.88
CA HIS A 35 8.67 -48.90 -58.46
C HIS A 35 9.94 -48.15 -58.94
N SER A 36 10.86 -48.81 -59.66
CA SER A 36 12.04 -48.15 -60.26
C SER A 36 11.79 -47.56 -61.64
N ASP A 37 10.63 -47.78 -62.25
CA ASP A 37 10.29 -47.28 -63.59
C ASP A 37 9.61 -45.88 -63.52
N PRO A 38 10.25 -44.81 -64.05
CA PRO A 38 9.68 -43.46 -64.07
C PRO A 38 8.39 -43.33 -64.87
N GLU A 39 8.12 -44.23 -65.82
CA GLU A 39 6.90 -44.23 -66.64
C GLU A 39 5.74 -44.97 -65.97
N MET A 40 5.99 -45.66 -64.85
CA MET A 40 4.95 -46.42 -64.17
C MET A 40 3.99 -45.51 -63.43
N THR A 41 2.70 -45.67 -63.74
CA THR A 41 1.60 -44.91 -63.16
C THR A 41 0.53 -45.83 -62.58
N ALA A 42 -0.22 -45.31 -61.62
CA ALA A 42 -1.42 -45.94 -61.07
C ALA A 42 -2.59 -44.96 -61.17
N LEU A 43 -3.80 -45.49 -61.31
CA LEU A 43 -5.01 -44.69 -61.29
C LEU A 43 -5.44 -44.47 -59.82
N ARG A 44 -5.38 -43.23 -59.33
CA ARG A 44 -5.89 -42.84 -58.01
C ARG A 44 -6.96 -41.77 -58.16
N ASP A 45 -8.17 -42.04 -57.65
CA ASP A 45 -9.33 -41.13 -57.72
C ASP A 45 -9.61 -40.56 -59.12
N GLY A 46 -9.46 -41.40 -60.16
CA GLY A 46 -9.68 -41.04 -61.56
C GLY A 46 -8.57 -40.20 -62.20
N LYS A 47 -7.43 -40.00 -61.52
CA LYS A 47 -6.23 -39.34 -62.06
C LYS A 47 -5.07 -40.33 -62.12
N GLU A 48 -4.32 -40.25 -63.22
CA GLU A 48 -3.08 -41.00 -63.38
C GLU A 48 -1.97 -40.35 -62.55
N VAL A 49 -1.39 -41.10 -61.62
CA VAL A 49 -0.32 -40.64 -60.74
C VAL A 49 0.88 -41.56 -60.87
N SER A 50 2.09 -41.01 -60.92
CA SER A 50 3.31 -41.82 -60.94
C SER A 50 3.46 -42.61 -59.65
N VAL A 51 3.88 -43.87 -59.76
CA VAL A 51 4.26 -44.73 -58.64
C VAL A 51 5.77 -44.92 -58.53
N TYR A 52 6.54 -44.13 -59.27
CA TYR A 52 8.00 -44.15 -59.23
C TYR A 52 8.53 -43.75 -57.84
N VAL A 53 9.52 -44.49 -57.35
CA VAL A 53 10.23 -44.23 -56.10
C VAL A 53 11.73 -44.18 -56.38
N GLU A 54 12.38 -43.07 -56.06
CA GLU A 54 13.83 -42.96 -56.19
C GLU A 54 14.53 -43.42 -54.89
N MET A 55 15.14 -44.60 -54.89
CA MET A 55 15.83 -45.15 -53.71
C MET A 55 16.93 -44.25 -53.14
N LYS A 56 17.52 -43.36 -53.96
CA LYS A 56 18.51 -42.39 -53.48
C LYS A 56 17.94 -41.40 -52.47
N VAL A 57 16.62 -41.17 -52.47
CA VAL A 57 15.93 -40.31 -51.51
C VAL A 57 15.87 -41.00 -50.16
N LEU A 58 15.39 -42.24 -50.11
CA LEU A 58 15.34 -43.05 -48.88
C LEU A 58 16.75 -43.32 -48.32
N ASN A 59 17.73 -43.60 -49.18
CA ASN A 59 19.12 -43.83 -48.78
C ASN A 59 19.81 -42.59 -48.18
N LYS A 60 19.21 -41.39 -48.30
CA LYS A 60 19.70 -40.17 -47.63
C LYS A 60 18.93 -39.85 -46.36
N SER A 61 17.83 -40.56 -46.12
CA SER A 61 16.99 -40.38 -44.94
C SER A 61 17.61 -41.06 -43.72
N VAL A 62 17.15 -40.66 -42.53
CA VAL A 62 17.49 -41.31 -41.26
C VAL A 62 17.02 -42.77 -41.17
N HIS A 63 16.11 -43.18 -42.06
CA HIS A 63 15.55 -44.53 -42.16
C HIS A 63 16.19 -45.37 -43.28
N GLN A 64 17.36 -44.98 -43.79
CA GLN A 64 18.05 -45.67 -44.90
C GLN A 64 18.31 -47.18 -44.69
N GLU A 65 18.28 -47.66 -43.44
CA GLU A 65 18.52 -49.07 -43.10
C GLU A 65 17.24 -49.91 -43.03
N LEU A 66 16.06 -49.30 -43.21
CA LEU A 66 14.76 -49.99 -43.17
C LEU A 66 14.34 -50.51 -44.55
N ASP A 67 13.66 -51.64 -44.56
CA ASP A 67 12.96 -52.15 -45.74
C ASP A 67 11.57 -51.50 -45.88
N CYS A 68 11.02 -51.45 -47.10
CA CYS A 68 9.74 -50.82 -47.42
C CYS A 68 8.60 -51.35 -46.52
N ILE A 69 8.62 -52.66 -46.25
CA ILE A 69 7.61 -53.35 -45.44
C ILE A 69 7.70 -53.03 -43.94
N ASP A 70 8.84 -52.51 -43.46
CA ASP A 70 9.00 -52.08 -42.07
C ASP A 70 8.15 -50.84 -41.79
N CYS A 71 7.84 -50.05 -42.83
CA CYS A 71 6.95 -48.89 -42.76
C CYS A 71 5.55 -49.19 -43.35
N HIS A 72 5.51 -49.90 -44.48
CA HIS A 72 4.28 -50.29 -45.18
C HIS A 72 3.86 -51.72 -44.82
N MET A 73 3.51 -51.91 -43.55
CA MET A 73 3.16 -53.22 -42.99
C MET A 73 1.87 -53.83 -43.58
N ASP A 74 1.08 -53.03 -44.29
CA ASP A 74 -0.17 -53.43 -44.94
C ASP A 74 0.01 -53.95 -46.37
N VAL A 75 1.23 -53.85 -46.92
CA VAL A 75 1.55 -54.25 -48.29
C VAL A 75 2.22 -55.62 -48.30
N SER A 76 1.68 -56.54 -49.09
CA SER A 76 2.30 -57.83 -49.39
C SER A 76 2.32 -58.08 -50.90
N LEU A 77 3.40 -58.70 -51.40
CA LEU A 77 3.52 -59.04 -52.83
C LEU A 77 2.47 -60.08 -53.30
N ASP A 78 1.93 -60.88 -52.39
CA ASP A 78 1.02 -61.99 -52.71
C ASP A 78 -0.42 -61.54 -53.04
N ASP A 79 -0.86 -60.36 -52.58
CA ASP A 79 -2.26 -59.89 -52.65
C ASP A 79 -2.51 -58.72 -53.65
N HIS A 80 -1.66 -58.51 -54.66
CA HIS A 80 -1.84 -57.38 -55.58
C HIS A 80 -3.13 -57.46 -56.43
N PRO A 81 -4.05 -56.49 -56.24
CA PRO A 81 -4.35 -55.57 -57.34
C PRO A 81 -4.50 -54.11 -56.88
N ASN A 82 -3.63 -53.22 -57.34
CA ASN A 82 -3.84 -51.76 -57.45
C ASN A 82 -4.37 -51.01 -56.20
N GLY A 83 -3.97 -51.41 -54.99
CA GLY A 83 -4.28 -50.69 -53.76
C GLY A 83 -3.26 -49.59 -53.45
N LYS A 84 -3.73 -48.40 -53.04
CA LYS A 84 -2.85 -47.41 -52.39
C LYS A 84 -2.42 -47.98 -51.03
N PRO A 85 -1.12 -48.04 -50.70
CA PRO A 85 -0.68 -48.40 -49.35
C PRO A 85 -1.37 -47.52 -48.31
N ALA A 86 -1.72 -48.11 -47.18
CA ALA A 86 -2.22 -47.38 -46.03
C ALA A 86 -1.19 -46.33 -45.59
N PRO A 87 -1.62 -45.21 -45.00
CA PRO A 87 -0.72 -44.24 -44.39
C PRO A 87 0.17 -44.93 -43.34
N VAL A 88 1.47 -44.60 -43.35
CA VAL A 88 2.44 -45.20 -42.42
C VAL A 88 2.19 -44.74 -40.98
N GLU A 89 2.03 -45.70 -40.08
CA GLU A 89 1.87 -45.45 -38.64
C GLU A 89 3.24 -45.30 -37.96
N CYS A 90 3.76 -44.08 -37.94
CA CYS A 90 5.05 -43.73 -37.35
C CYS A 90 5.15 -44.12 -35.85
N GLY A 91 4.00 -44.21 -35.18
CA GLY A 91 3.83 -44.49 -33.76
C GLY A 91 4.43 -45.79 -33.24
N PHE A 92 4.42 -46.84 -34.07
CA PHE A 92 4.97 -48.14 -33.68
C PHE A 92 6.43 -48.06 -33.24
N CYS A 93 7.21 -47.20 -33.91
CA CYS A 93 8.62 -46.95 -33.56
C CYS A 93 8.80 -45.65 -32.76
N HIS A 94 7.98 -44.62 -32.99
CA HIS A 94 8.08 -43.30 -32.36
C HIS A 94 6.99 -43.02 -31.32
N GLY A 95 6.70 -43.99 -30.46
CA GLY A 95 5.57 -43.94 -29.53
C GLY A 95 5.56 -42.73 -28.59
N GLU A 96 6.71 -42.23 -28.11
CA GLU A 96 6.72 -41.02 -27.27
C GLU A 96 6.32 -39.76 -28.05
N ALA A 97 6.81 -39.63 -29.29
CA ALA A 97 6.50 -38.50 -30.16
C ALA A 97 5.03 -38.53 -30.60
N GLU A 98 4.52 -39.72 -30.93
CA GLU A 98 3.11 -39.93 -31.27
C GLU A 98 2.20 -39.56 -30.09
N ASN A 99 2.47 -40.06 -28.89
CA ASN A 99 1.68 -39.73 -27.70
C ASN A 99 1.61 -38.22 -27.44
N LYS A 100 2.74 -37.51 -27.57
CA LYS A 100 2.82 -36.05 -27.46
C LYS A 100 2.05 -35.33 -28.57
N TYR A 101 2.11 -35.84 -29.79
CA TYR A 101 1.40 -35.29 -30.95
C TYR A 101 -0.12 -35.43 -30.81
N ILE A 102 -0.62 -36.62 -30.44
CA ILE A 102 -2.05 -36.89 -30.21
C ILE A 102 -2.59 -35.99 -29.09
N GLU A 103 -1.81 -35.76 -28.05
CA GLU A 103 -2.17 -34.85 -26.97
C GLU A 103 -2.19 -33.37 -27.39
N GLY A 104 -1.35 -33.01 -28.37
CA GLY A 104 -1.23 -31.67 -28.92
C GLY A 104 -2.42 -31.24 -29.80
N ILE A 105 -2.52 -29.94 -30.05
CA ILE A 105 -3.64 -29.35 -30.80
C ILE A 105 -3.72 -29.87 -32.25
N HIS A 106 -2.58 -30.17 -32.88
CA HIS A 106 -2.54 -30.73 -34.24
C HIS A 106 -3.02 -32.18 -34.27
N GLY A 107 -2.55 -33.04 -33.37
CA GLY A 107 -3.03 -34.43 -33.30
C GLY A 107 -4.50 -34.53 -32.92
N GLN A 108 -4.98 -33.68 -32.01
CA GLN A 108 -6.41 -33.58 -31.72
C GLN A 108 -7.23 -33.13 -32.94
N ALA A 109 -6.71 -32.19 -33.74
CA ALA A 109 -7.37 -31.76 -34.97
C ALA A 109 -7.39 -32.87 -36.02
N ALA A 110 -6.27 -33.57 -36.21
CA ALA A 110 -6.17 -34.72 -37.11
C ALA A 110 -7.13 -35.85 -36.70
N HIS A 111 -7.21 -36.16 -35.41
CA HIS A 111 -8.13 -37.18 -34.88
C HIS A 111 -9.61 -36.83 -35.11
N ARG A 112 -9.96 -35.53 -35.08
CA ARG A 112 -11.32 -35.06 -35.39
C ARG A 112 -11.63 -35.01 -36.89
N GLY A 113 -10.64 -35.22 -37.75
CA GLY A 113 -10.77 -35.05 -39.21
C GLY A 113 -10.91 -33.58 -39.62
N ASP A 114 -10.36 -32.65 -38.83
CA ASP A 114 -10.37 -31.23 -39.14
C ASP A 114 -9.55 -30.95 -40.42
N LEU A 115 -10.06 -30.07 -41.29
CA LEU A 115 -9.39 -29.72 -42.55
C LEU A 115 -8.00 -29.12 -42.31
N TYR A 116 -7.01 -29.54 -43.09
CA TYR A 116 -5.62 -29.04 -43.01
C TYR A 116 -4.93 -29.28 -41.66
N ALA A 117 -5.37 -30.29 -40.90
CA ALA A 117 -4.63 -30.76 -39.74
C ALA A 117 -3.35 -31.49 -40.20
N PRO A 118 -2.15 -31.07 -39.75
CA PRO A 118 -0.91 -31.61 -40.28
C PRO A 118 -0.55 -32.94 -39.64
N ASP A 119 -0.06 -33.90 -40.42
CA ASP A 119 0.45 -35.18 -39.93
C ASP A 119 1.98 -35.17 -39.71
N CYS A 120 2.54 -36.34 -39.40
CA CYS A 120 3.98 -36.51 -39.20
C CYS A 120 4.78 -36.16 -40.46
N GLY A 121 4.28 -36.55 -41.63
CA GLY A 121 4.94 -36.40 -42.92
C GLY A 121 4.97 -34.96 -43.42
N GLU A 122 3.92 -34.19 -43.12
CA GLU A 122 3.90 -32.75 -43.42
C GLU A 122 5.03 -32.01 -42.69
N CYS A 123 5.34 -32.40 -41.45
CA CYS A 123 6.38 -31.79 -40.63
C CYS A 123 7.80 -32.32 -40.92
N HIS A 124 7.95 -33.64 -41.07
CA HIS A 124 9.27 -34.30 -41.15
C HIS A 124 9.69 -34.69 -42.57
N GLY A 125 8.73 -34.81 -43.50
CA GLY A 125 8.91 -35.50 -44.77
C GLY A 125 8.39 -36.94 -44.73
N GLU A 126 8.34 -37.58 -45.90
CA GLU A 126 7.89 -38.96 -46.04
C GLU A 126 9.11 -39.88 -46.19
N HIS A 127 9.55 -40.16 -47.42
CA HIS A 127 10.78 -40.91 -47.68
C HIS A 127 12.05 -40.03 -47.57
N ASP A 128 11.89 -38.71 -47.45
CA ASP A 128 12.93 -37.69 -47.41
C ASP A 128 13.24 -37.17 -45.98
N ILE A 129 12.98 -37.96 -44.93
CA ILE A 129 13.20 -37.54 -43.54
C ILE A 129 14.69 -37.40 -43.24
N LEU A 130 15.16 -36.16 -43.10
CA LEU A 130 16.55 -35.82 -42.80
C LEU A 130 16.74 -35.48 -41.31
N PRO A 131 17.95 -35.72 -40.75
CA PRO A 131 18.24 -35.38 -39.35
C PRO A 131 18.11 -33.87 -39.12
N PRO A 132 17.64 -33.42 -37.95
CA PRO A 132 17.36 -32.00 -37.67
C PRO A 132 18.62 -31.11 -37.64
N SER A 133 19.81 -31.71 -37.66
CA SER A 133 21.09 -31.01 -37.82
C SER A 133 21.44 -30.71 -39.28
N SER A 134 20.81 -31.37 -40.24
CA SER A 134 21.03 -31.16 -41.67
C SER A 134 20.34 -29.87 -42.13
N PRO A 135 21.02 -28.94 -42.81
CA PRO A 135 20.42 -27.71 -43.34
C PRO A 135 19.24 -27.93 -44.29
N ASP A 136 19.22 -29.07 -44.99
CA ASP A 136 18.15 -29.44 -45.93
C ASP A 136 16.93 -30.05 -45.22
N SER A 137 17.02 -30.38 -43.92
CA SER A 137 15.90 -30.92 -43.16
C SER A 137 14.81 -29.88 -42.93
N ARG A 138 13.54 -30.27 -43.05
CA ARG A 138 12.38 -29.42 -42.74
C ARG A 138 12.40 -28.94 -41.28
N THR A 139 12.94 -29.77 -40.38
CA THR A 139 13.05 -29.47 -38.95
C THR A 139 14.39 -28.82 -38.56
N TYR A 140 15.23 -28.49 -39.53
CA TYR A 140 16.42 -27.68 -39.30
C TYR A 140 16.04 -26.31 -38.74
N LYS A 141 16.83 -25.82 -37.78
CA LYS A 141 16.46 -24.62 -37.01
C LYS A 141 16.15 -23.38 -37.85
N MET A 142 16.85 -23.18 -38.97
CA MET A 142 16.56 -22.08 -39.90
C MET A 142 15.27 -22.26 -40.70
N ASN A 143 14.81 -23.50 -40.87
CA ASN A 143 13.66 -23.87 -41.69
C ASN A 143 12.36 -23.92 -40.86
N ILE A 144 12.44 -24.04 -39.54
CA ILE A 144 11.28 -24.12 -38.63
C ILE A 144 10.27 -22.98 -38.83
N PRO A 145 10.65 -21.69 -38.91
CA PRO A 145 9.65 -20.63 -39.12
C PRO A 145 8.93 -20.76 -40.47
N VAL A 146 9.64 -21.24 -41.50
CA VAL A 146 9.05 -21.48 -42.83
C VAL A 146 8.11 -22.67 -42.78
N LEU A 147 8.51 -23.76 -42.12
CA LEU A 147 7.69 -24.96 -41.92
C LEU A 147 6.35 -24.63 -41.27
N CYS A 148 6.36 -23.99 -40.09
CA CYS A 148 5.13 -23.57 -39.43
C CYS A 148 4.34 -22.56 -40.28
N GLY A 149 5.06 -21.69 -41.00
CA GLY A 149 4.50 -20.69 -41.90
C GLY A 149 3.77 -21.26 -43.11
N GLN A 150 3.99 -22.51 -43.52
CA GLN A 150 3.26 -23.11 -44.65
C GLN A 150 1.74 -23.10 -44.41
N CYS A 151 1.34 -23.33 -43.16
CA CYS A 151 -0.06 -23.34 -42.74
C CYS A 151 -0.47 -22.08 -41.96
N HIS A 152 0.42 -21.50 -41.13
CA HIS A 152 0.07 -20.40 -40.21
C HIS A 152 0.37 -18.98 -40.73
N ARG A 153 0.86 -18.81 -41.96
CA ARG A 153 1.04 -17.47 -42.56
C ARG A 153 -0.25 -16.94 -43.20
N GLU A 154 -0.29 -15.64 -43.42
CA GLU A 154 -1.41 -14.96 -44.06
C GLU A 154 -1.68 -15.50 -45.45
N GLY A 155 -2.96 -15.78 -45.71
CA GLY A 155 -3.42 -16.37 -46.97
C GLY A 155 -3.22 -17.89 -47.08
N ALA A 156 -2.56 -18.54 -46.11
CA ALA A 156 -2.50 -20.00 -46.07
C ALA A 156 -3.88 -20.63 -45.78
N PRO A 157 -4.11 -21.90 -46.18
CA PRO A 157 -5.41 -22.55 -46.02
C PRO A 157 -5.93 -22.55 -44.57
N VAL A 158 -5.09 -22.87 -43.58
CA VAL A 158 -5.48 -22.86 -42.15
C VAL A 158 -5.88 -21.46 -41.68
N ALA A 159 -5.10 -20.44 -42.01
CA ALA A 159 -5.40 -19.04 -41.65
C ALA A 159 -6.68 -18.48 -42.30
N ARG A 160 -7.19 -19.11 -43.37
CA ARG A 160 -8.46 -18.73 -44.03
C ARG A 160 -9.68 -19.49 -43.50
N VAL A 161 -9.49 -20.72 -43.05
CA VAL A 161 -10.58 -21.60 -42.61
C VAL A 161 -10.81 -21.50 -41.10
N TYR A 162 -9.75 -21.29 -40.31
CA TYR A 162 -9.83 -21.20 -38.87
C TYR A 162 -9.65 -19.75 -38.39
N ASN A 163 -10.49 -19.33 -37.45
CA ASN A 163 -10.39 -18.02 -36.83
C ASN A 163 -9.24 -18.00 -35.80
N ILE A 164 -8.02 -17.79 -36.28
CA ILE A 164 -6.83 -17.65 -35.46
C ILE A 164 -6.69 -16.20 -34.97
N THR A 165 -6.44 -16.03 -33.67
CA THR A 165 -6.41 -14.71 -33.00
C THR A 165 -5.19 -13.86 -33.36
N GLU A 166 -4.16 -14.47 -33.93
CA GLU A 166 -2.91 -13.78 -34.30
C GLU A 166 -2.74 -13.78 -35.82
N HIS A 167 -2.32 -12.61 -36.34
CA HIS A 167 -2.09 -12.36 -37.75
C HIS A 167 -0.69 -11.78 -37.97
N ASN A 168 -0.20 -11.91 -39.19
CA ASN A 168 1.13 -11.57 -39.68
C ASN A 168 2.24 -12.29 -38.91
N ILE A 169 1.99 -13.52 -38.42
CA ILE A 169 2.85 -14.20 -37.44
C ILE A 169 4.28 -14.38 -37.97
N LEU A 170 4.42 -14.91 -39.20
CA LEU A 170 5.74 -15.13 -39.80
C LEU A 170 6.46 -13.81 -40.07
N GLN A 171 5.75 -12.82 -40.61
CA GLN A 171 6.30 -11.49 -40.86
C GLN A 171 6.76 -10.84 -39.56
N ASN A 172 5.94 -10.86 -38.53
CA ASN A 172 6.27 -10.27 -37.24
C ASN A 172 7.43 -11.02 -36.58
N TYR A 173 7.47 -12.36 -36.63
CA TYR A 173 8.60 -13.13 -36.13
C TYR A 173 9.91 -12.75 -36.84
N THR A 174 9.92 -12.66 -38.18
CA THR A 174 11.13 -12.29 -38.94
C THR A 174 11.66 -10.90 -38.60
N GLN A 175 10.79 -10.00 -38.15
CA GLN A 175 11.16 -8.66 -37.70
C GLN A 175 11.68 -8.66 -36.26
N SER A 176 11.54 -9.76 -35.52
CA SER A 176 11.87 -9.83 -34.08
C SER A 176 13.35 -9.86 -33.84
N ILE A 177 13.78 -9.60 -32.62
CA ILE A 177 15.20 -9.78 -32.29
C ILE A 177 15.64 -11.23 -32.47
N HIS A 178 14.73 -12.19 -32.25
CA HIS A 178 14.98 -13.61 -32.50
C HIS A 178 15.04 -13.92 -34.01
N GLY A 179 14.09 -13.42 -34.80
CA GLY A 179 14.06 -13.61 -36.25
C GLY A 179 15.16 -12.86 -36.99
N GLU A 180 15.55 -11.67 -36.54
CA GLU A 180 16.71 -10.94 -37.02
C GLU A 180 18.00 -11.69 -36.68
N GLY A 181 18.12 -12.18 -35.45
CA GLY A 181 19.24 -13.02 -35.05
C GLY A 181 19.35 -14.28 -35.92
N LEU A 182 18.23 -14.95 -36.16
CA LEU A 182 18.15 -16.16 -36.99
C LEU A 182 18.49 -15.84 -38.46
N PHE A 183 17.67 -15.02 -39.13
CA PHE A 183 17.74 -14.82 -40.58
C PHE A 183 18.78 -13.82 -41.05
N LYS A 184 19.01 -12.72 -40.32
CA LYS A 184 19.99 -11.69 -40.74
C LYS A 184 21.38 -11.93 -40.18
N LYS A 185 21.48 -12.50 -38.98
CA LYS A 185 22.77 -12.73 -38.30
C LYS A 185 23.22 -14.20 -38.29
N GLY A 186 22.39 -15.12 -38.79
CA GLY A 186 22.74 -16.55 -38.90
C GLY A 186 22.89 -17.27 -37.56
N LEU A 187 22.35 -16.70 -36.48
CA LEU A 187 22.53 -17.22 -35.12
C LEU A 187 21.53 -18.34 -34.85
N VAL A 188 21.90 -19.59 -35.13
CA VAL A 188 21.07 -20.78 -34.84
C VAL A 188 20.78 -20.99 -33.35
N VAL A 189 21.40 -20.23 -32.44
CA VAL A 189 21.07 -20.26 -31.01
C VAL A 189 19.78 -19.51 -30.68
N THR A 190 19.29 -18.63 -31.55
CA THR A 190 18.08 -17.82 -31.30
C THR A 190 16.82 -18.69 -31.19
N ALA A 191 15.82 -18.21 -30.46
CA ALA A 191 14.57 -18.94 -30.29
C ALA A 191 13.75 -18.97 -31.59
N THR A 192 13.25 -20.16 -31.95
CA THR A 192 12.29 -20.42 -33.04
C THR A 192 10.93 -20.83 -32.48
N CYS A 193 9.92 -20.97 -33.34
CA CYS A 193 8.53 -21.24 -32.93
C CYS A 193 8.41 -22.39 -31.90
N ASN A 194 9.11 -23.50 -32.17
CA ASN A 194 9.13 -24.69 -31.34
C ASN A 194 9.85 -24.52 -29.98
N ASN A 195 10.73 -23.52 -29.82
CA ASN A 195 11.34 -23.24 -28.52
C ASN A 195 10.33 -22.67 -27.51
N CYS A 196 9.31 -21.98 -28.01
CA CYS A 196 8.21 -21.48 -27.18
C CYS A 196 7.04 -22.46 -27.16
N HIS A 197 6.60 -22.98 -28.31
CA HIS A 197 5.37 -23.77 -28.44
C HIS A 197 5.54 -25.28 -28.23
N GLY A 198 6.78 -25.79 -28.25
CA GLY A 198 7.08 -27.23 -28.25
C GLY A 198 7.26 -27.80 -29.66
N ASN A 199 7.75 -29.05 -29.74
CA ASN A 199 7.97 -29.77 -31.01
C ASN A 199 6.75 -30.63 -31.37
N HIS A 200 6.57 -31.75 -30.67
CA HIS A 200 5.44 -32.67 -30.87
C HIS A 200 4.25 -32.35 -29.97
N LEU A 201 4.48 -31.81 -28.76
CA LEU A 201 3.42 -31.38 -27.85
C LEU A 201 3.19 -29.87 -27.99
N ILE A 202 2.28 -29.48 -28.87
CA ILE A 202 1.88 -28.08 -29.06
C ILE A 202 0.52 -27.87 -28.42
N LEU A 203 0.48 -27.09 -27.34
CA LEU A 203 -0.75 -26.81 -26.59
C LEU A 203 -1.15 -25.33 -26.74
N PRO A 204 -2.46 -25.01 -26.81
CA PRO A 204 -2.91 -23.63 -26.84
C PRO A 204 -2.49 -22.90 -25.55
N HIS A 205 -2.26 -21.59 -25.64
CA HIS A 205 -1.86 -20.74 -24.50
C HIS A 205 -2.86 -20.76 -23.34
N THR A 206 -4.12 -21.08 -23.61
CA THR A 206 -5.19 -21.24 -22.61
C THR A 206 -5.05 -22.52 -21.79
N ASN A 207 -4.27 -23.50 -22.24
CA ASN A 207 -4.03 -24.73 -21.50
C ASN A 207 -2.94 -24.50 -20.43
N PRO A 208 -3.22 -24.72 -19.13
CA PRO A 208 -2.25 -24.50 -18.05
C PRO A 208 -0.96 -25.33 -18.16
N ARG A 209 -0.98 -26.44 -18.93
CA ARG A 209 0.21 -27.25 -19.17
C ARG A 209 1.10 -26.73 -20.29
N SER A 210 0.58 -25.81 -21.12
CA SER A 210 1.33 -25.20 -22.22
C SER A 210 2.53 -24.42 -21.70
N SER A 211 3.67 -24.56 -22.38
CA SER A 211 4.90 -23.78 -22.15
C SER A 211 4.68 -22.27 -22.30
N ILE A 212 3.67 -21.87 -23.08
CA ILE A 212 3.30 -20.46 -23.25
C ILE A 212 2.07 -20.05 -22.43
N SER A 213 1.64 -20.86 -21.47
CA SER A 213 0.59 -20.45 -20.54
C SER A 213 1.08 -19.35 -19.60
N LEU A 214 0.16 -18.55 -19.07
CA LEU A 214 0.48 -17.44 -18.14
C LEU A 214 1.37 -17.88 -16.96
N ASN A 215 1.21 -19.11 -16.48
CA ASN A 215 1.93 -19.62 -15.32
C ASN A 215 3.31 -20.21 -15.67
N LYS A 216 3.56 -20.56 -16.93
CA LYS A 216 4.81 -21.23 -17.37
C LYS A 216 5.66 -20.41 -18.34
N ILE A 217 5.12 -19.34 -18.89
CA ILE A 217 5.81 -18.51 -19.89
C ILE A 217 7.13 -17.92 -19.37
N ALA A 218 7.22 -17.62 -18.07
CA ALA A 218 8.45 -17.17 -17.42
C ALA A 218 9.56 -18.23 -17.50
N GLU A 219 9.24 -19.46 -17.10
CA GLU A 219 10.13 -20.62 -17.15
C GLU A 219 10.65 -20.84 -18.58
N THR A 220 9.75 -20.79 -19.57
CA THR A 220 10.10 -20.92 -20.99
C THR A 220 11.11 -19.86 -21.45
N CYS A 221 10.93 -18.60 -21.07
CA CYS A 221 11.87 -17.53 -21.40
C CYS A 221 13.23 -17.69 -20.68
N MET A 222 13.19 -18.14 -19.43
CA MET A 222 14.38 -18.28 -18.57
C MET A 222 15.32 -19.41 -19.00
N VAL A 223 14.87 -20.36 -19.83
CA VAL A 223 15.73 -21.35 -20.49
C VAL A 223 16.94 -20.69 -21.17
N CYS A 224 16.74 -19.50 -21.76
CA CYS A 224 17.80 -18.71 -22.38
C CYS A 224 18.11 -17.42 -21.61
N HIS A 225 17.10 -16.76 -21.05
CA HIS A 225 17.25 -15.48 -20.34
C HIS A 225 17.45 -15.67 -18.83
N ALA A 226 18.52 -16.39 -18.44
CA ALA A 226 18.77 -16.81 -17.06
C ALA A 226 18.94 -15.65 -16.04
N ARG A 227 19.21 -14.42 -16.48
CA ARG A 227 19.34 -13.22 -15.62
C ARG A 227 18.20 -12.22 -15.78
N ILE A 228 17.05 -12.67 -16.30
CA ILE A 228 15.92 -11.77 -16.57
C ILE A 228 15.37 -11.14 -15.28
N GLU A 229 15.48 -11.82 -14.14
CA GLU A 229 15.06 -11.29 -12.84
C GLU A 229 15.91 -10.10 -12.40
N ASP A 230 17.25 -10.17 -12.56
CA ASP A 230 18.18 -9.10 -12.20
C ASP A 230 17.88 -7.78 -12.91
N VAL A 231 17.44 -7.85 -14.16
CA VAL A 231 17.12 -6.67 -14.97
C VAL A 231 15.69 -6.15 -14.73
N HIS A 232 14.76 -7.01 -14.31
CA HIS A 232 13.37 -6.63 -14.01
C HIS A 232 13.13 -6.24 -12.55
N GLN A 233 14.08 -6.44 -11.62
CA GLN A 233 13.98 -6.03 -10.20
C GLN A 233 13.56 -4.56 -9.99
N LYS A 234 13.80 -3.68 -10.97
CA LYS A 234 13.38 -2.26 -10.92
C LYS A 234 11.91 -2.02 -11.28
N VAL A 235 11.24 -3.02 -11.87
CA VAL A 235 9.85 -2.96 -12.36
C VAL A 235 8.96 -3.97 -11.64
N ILE A 236 9.49 -5.14 -11.26
CA ILE A 236 8.78 -6.26 -10.61
C ILE A 236 9.71 -6.91 -9.56
N LYS A 237 9.20 -7.24 -8.37
CA LYS A 237 9.99 -7.91 -7.30
C LYS A 237 10.47 -9.29 -7.78
N GLY A 238 11.78 -9.55 -7.73
CA GLY A 238 12.42 -10.79 -8.19
C GLY A 238 11.78 -12.07 -7.60
N GLU A 239 11.54 -12.09 -6.29
CA GLU A 239 10.96 -13.25 -5.59
C GLU A 239 9.56 -13.68 -6.08
N LEU A 240 8.82 -12.80 -6.77
CA LEU A 240 7.48 -13.12 -7.30
C LEU A 240 7.55 -14.07 -8.52
N TRP A 241 8.66 -14.06 -9.26
CA TRP A 241 8.88 -14.96 -10.39
C TRP A 241 8.95 -16.42 -9.93
N GLU A 242 9.60 -16.67 -8.80
CA GLU A 242 9.78 -18.01 -8.23
C GLU A 242 8.58 -18.46 -7.37
N LYS A 243 8.04 -17.56 -6.54
CA LYS A 243 7.05 -17.94 -5.49
C LYS A 243 5.60 -17.87 -5.94
N LYS A 244 5.25 -17.02 -6.93
CA LYS A 244 3.86 -16.83 -7.41
C LYS A 244 3.78 -16.55 -8.92
N PRO A 245 4.06 -17.55 -9.77
CA PRO A 245 3.90 -17.43 -11.22
C PRO A 245 2.45 -17.07 -11.57
N GLY A 246 2.23 -15.94 -12.24
CA GLY A 246 0.89 -15.43 -12.60
C GLY A 246 0.35 -14.28 -11.72
N ALA A 247 1.05 -13.92 -10.63
CA ALA A 247 0.74 -12.70 -9.85
C ALA A 247 1.35 -11.41 -10.44
N ILE A 248 2.08 -11.57 -11.54
CA ILE A 248 2.78 -10.52 -12.29
C ILE A 248 2.27 -10.57 -13.74
N PRO A 249 2.20 -9.44 -14.46
CA PRO A 249 1.98 -9.48 -15.90
C PRO A 249 2.97 -10.45 -16.55
N ALA A 250 2.49 -11.34 -17.40
CA ALA A 250 3.33 -12.27 -18.14
C ALA A 250 4.33 -11.47 -18.99
N CYS A 251 5.51 -12.04 -19.25
CA CYS A 251 6.53 -11.40 -20.10
C CYS A 251 5.93 -10.89 -21.42
N THR A 252 4.96 -11.65 -21.95
CA THR A 252 4.24 -11.41 -23.19
C THR A 252 3.29 -10.21 -23.15
N ASP A 253 2.90 -9.75 -21.96
CA ASP A 253 2.00 -8.60 -21.77
C ASP A 253 2.70 -7.28 -22.11
N CYS A 254 4.03 -7.23 -21.96
CA CYS A 254 4.85 -6.09 -22.35
C CYS A 254 5.71 -6.38 -23.59
N HIS A 255 6.14 -7.63 -23.77
CA HIS A 255 6.90 -8.11 -24.93
C HIS A 255 6.10 -9.13 -25.74
N PRO A 256 5.17 -8.70 -26.61
CA PRO A 256 4.39 -9.64 -27.40
C PRO A 256 5.32 -10.53 -28.26
N PRO A 257 5.26 -11.86 -28.11
CA PRO A 257 6.24 -12.77 -28.70
C PRO A 257 6.14 -12.84 -30.22
N HIS A 258 4.96 -12.53 -30.76
CA HIS A 258 4.68 -12.46 -32.20
C HIS A 258 4.50 -11.01 -32.68
N LYS A 259 4.86 -9.98 -31.91
CA LYS A 259 4.79 -8.56 -32.35
C LYS A 259 5.95 -7.78 -31.74
N VAL A 260 6.86 -7.34 -32.60
CA VAL A 260 8.19 -6.94 -32.17
C VAL A 260 8.24 -5.52 -31.66
N ASN A 261 7.28 -4.70 -32.06
CA ASN A 261 7.48 -3.29 -31.96
C ASN A 261 6.18 -2.61 -31.53
N ARG A 262 5.90 -2.63 -30.22
CA ARG A 262 4.93 -1.70 -29.64
C ARG A 262 5.34 -0.25 -29.96
N GLN A 263 6.63 0.08 -30.05
CA GLN A 263 7.05 1.40 -30.52
C GLN A 263 6.54 1.72 -31.95
N ASN A 264 6.33 0.76 -32.85
CA ASN A 264 5.78 1.02 -34.18
C ASN A 264 4.24 0.87 -34.30
N ILE A 265 3.58 0.08 -33.44
CA ILE A 265 2.11 0.03 -33.40
C ILE A 265 1.54 1.26 -32.69
N VAL A 266 2.19 1.70 -31.61
CA VAL A 266 1.88 2.94 -30.87
C VAL A 266 2.16 4.20 -31.73
N VAL A 267 2.85 4.08 -32.86
CA VAL A 267 3.06 5.18 -33.83
C VAL A 267 2.02 5.21 -34.96
N LYS A 268 1.08 4.24 -35.05
CA LYS A 268 0.02 4.28 -36.08
C LYS A 268 -1.16 5.19 -35.73
N ILE A 269 -1.45 5.41 -34.44
CA ILE A 269 -2.47 6.38 -34.02
C ILE A 269 -1.75 7.62 -33.49
N SER A 270 -1.71 8.65 -34.33
CA SER A 270 -1.25 9.97 -33.89
C SER A 270 -2.20 10.56 -32.84
N ASP A 271 -1.70 11.40 -31.93
CA ASP A 271 -2.56 12.16 -31.00
C ASP A 271 -3.64 12.97 -31.73
N ARG A 272 -3.34 13.42 -32.96
CA ARG A 272 -4.30 14.09 -33.84
C ARG A 272 -5.54 13.23 -34.13
N SER A 273 -5.38 11.91 -34.27
CA SER A 273 -6.50 10.99 -34.49
C SER A 273 -7.45 10.99 -33.29
N CYS A 274 -6.92 11.05 -32.07
CA CYS A 274 -7.71 11.16 -30.84
C CYS A 274 -8.39 12.53 -30.74
N LEU A 275 -7.62 13.60 -30.99
CA LEU A 275 -8.09 14.98 -30.87
C LEU A 275 -9.15 15.34 -31.93
N ASN A 276 -9.26 14.63 -33.05
CA ASN A 276 -10.35 14.82 -34.02
C ASN A 276 -11.74 14.69 -33.37
N CYS A 277 -11.86 13.86 -32.33
CA CYS A 277 -13.09 13.70 -31.56
C CYS A 277 -13.00 14.40 -30.21
N HIS A 278 -11.88 14.24 -29.50
CA HIS A 278 -11.75 14.71 -28.12
C HIS A 278 -11.49 16.23 -28.00
N ALA A 279 -11.10 16.94 -29.06
CA ALA A 279 -10.97 18.40 -29.00
C ALA A 279 -12.31 19.14 -29.02
N LYS A 280 -13.42 18.46 -29.37
CA LYS A 280 -14.75 19.07 -29.50
C LYS A 280 -15.40 19.28 -28.13
N GLU A 281 -16.09 20.39 -27.94
CA GLU A 281 -16.78 20.74 -26.67
C GLU A 281 -17.99 19.85 -26.36
N ASP A 282 -18.59 19.25 -27.38
CA ASP A 282 -19.82 18.45 -27.26
C ASP A 282 -19.55 16.95 -27.06
N VAL A 283 -18.29 16.52 -27.00
CA VAL A 283 -17.93 15.10 -26.85
C VAL A 283 -18.17 14.62 -25.42
N HIS A 284 -18.99 13.60 -25.26
CA HIS A 284 -19.39 13.07 -23.96
C HIS A 284 -19.65 11.58 -24.02
N LYS A 285 -19.58 10.93 -22.86
CA LYS A 285 -20.16 9.61 -22.62
C LYS A 285 -21.26 9.70 -21.60
N VAL A 286 -22.19 8.75 -21.64
CA VAL A 286 -23.21 8.57 -20.61
C VAL A 286 -22.78 7.39 -19.75
N VAL A 287 -22.61 7.62 -18.45
CA VAL A 287 -22.35 6.58 -17.45
C VAL A 287 -23.42 6.74 -16.38
N GLU A 288 -24.18 5.68 -16.10
CA GLU A 288 -25.24 5.69 -15.06
C GLU A 288 -26.24 6.87 -15.20
N ASN A 289 -26.66 7.18 -16.44
CA ASN A 289 -27.51 8.32 -16.81
C ASN A 289 -26.91 9.73 -16.61
N GLU A 290 -25.63 9.85 -16.22
CA GLU A 290 -24.94 11.13 -16.15
C GLU A 290 -24.07 11.38 -17.39
N ARG A 291 -24.12 12.62 -17.91
CA ARG A 291 -23.34 13.06 -19.06
C ARG A 291 -21.96 13.52 -18.61
N ILE A 292 -20.93 12.72 -18.88
CA ILE A 292 -19.54 13.02 -18.55
C ILE A 292 -18.84 13.53 -19.80
N SER A 293 -18.27 14.74 -19.74
CA SER A 293 -17.47 15.30 -20.83
C SER A 293 -16.23 14.44 -21.07
N LEU A 294 -15.91 14.22 -22.35
CA LEU A 294 -14.70 13.55 -22.80
C LEU A 294 -13.73 14.54 -23.46
N GLN A 295 -13.99 15.84 -23.34
CA GLN A 295 -13.18 16.85 -24.00
C GLN A 295 -11.76 16.88 -23.44
N VAL A 296 -10.78 16.93 -24.33
CA VAL A 296 -9.37 17.13 -24.04
C VAL A 296 -8.87 18.26 -24.92
N THR A 297 -8.46 19.38 -24.31
CA THR A 297 -7.89 20.47 -25.09
C THR A 297 -6.40 20.25 -25.30
N LYS A 298 -5.88 20.74 -26.43
CA LYS A 298 -4.43 20.70 -26.69
C LYS A 298 -3.62 21.44 -25.62
N ASN A 299 -4.21 22.49 -25.03
CA ASN A 299 -3.58 23.26 -23.96
C ASN A 299 -3.49 22.47 -22.65
N ASP A 300 -4.44 21.59 -22.34
CA ASP A 300 -4.39 20.78 -21.11
C ASP A 300 -3.17 19.85 -21.12
N ILE A 301 -2.94 19.17 -22.26
CA ILE A 301 -1.79 18.28 -22.44
C ILE A 301 -0.48 19.07 -22.52
N ALA A 302 -0.46 20.17 -23.27
CA ALA A 302 0.75 20.98 -23.45
C ALA A 302 1.28 21.59 -22.14
N ASN A 303 0.37 21.87 -21.19
CA ASN A 303 0.71 22.38 -19.87
C ASN A 303 0.87 21.28 -18.81
N SER A 304 0.81 20.01 -19.21
CA SER A 304 1.01 18.88 -18.31
C SER A 304 2.49 18.48 -18.23
N VAL A 305 2.84 17.72 -17.19
CA VAL A 305 4.16 17.06 -17.08
C VAL A 305 4.32 15.92 -18.09
N HIS A 306 3.23 15.46 -18.70
CA HIS A 306 3.19 14.38 -19.68
C HIS A 306 3.10 14.90 -21.13
N LYS A 307 3.38 16.19 -21.37
CA LYS A 307 3.22 16.84 -22.70
C LYS A 307 3.99 16.16 -23.85
N GLU A 308 5.05 15.41 -23.55
CA GLU A 308 5.88 14.69 -24.52
C GLU A 308 5.49 13.21 -24.66
N ILE A 309 4.47 12.76 -23.92
CA ILE A 309 4.00 11.38 -23.92
C ILE A 309 2.77 11.27 -24.85
N PRO A 310 2.84 10.47 -25.93
CA PRO A 310 1.68 10.24 -26.80
C PRO A 310 0.49 9.62 -26.05
N CYS A 311 -0.74 9.96 -26.43
CA CYS A 311 -1.97 9.53 -25.72
C CYS A 311 -2.05 8.01 -25.53
N VAL A 312 -1.65 7.27 -26.56
CA VAL A 312 -1.63 5.81 -26.63
C VAL A 312 -0.62 5.14 -25.68
N LYS A 313 0.30 5.90 -25.08
CA LYS A 313 1.19 5.38 -24.03
C LYS A 313 0.50 5.29 -22.67
N CYS A 314 -0.48 6.16 -22.42
CA CYS A 314 -1.30 6.13 -21.21
C CYS A 314 -2.58 5.30 -21.44
N HIS A 315 -3.22 5.49 -22.59
CA HIS A 315 -4.36 4.69 -23.03
C HIS A 315 -3.88 3.48 -23.82
N SER A 316 -3.18 2.56 -23.17
CA SER A 316 -2.61 1.34 -23.79
C SER A 316 -3.66 0.40 -24.38
N ASP A 317 -4.90 0.50 -23.91
CA ASP A 317 -5.96 -0.47 -24.19
C ASP A 317 -6.76 -0.10 -25.46
N VAL A 318 -6.36 0.95 -26.17
CA VAL A 318 -7.02 1.39 -27.42
C VAL A 318 -6.61 0.52 -28.61
N SER A 319 -7.59 0.10 -29.40
CA SER A 319 -7.35 -0.77 -30.56
C SER A 319 -7.41 0.01 -31.88
N PRO A 320 -6.35 0.05 -32.69
CA PRO A 320 -6.34 0.74 -34.00
C PRO A 320 -7.22 0.09 -35.06
N GLU A 321 -7.69 -1.13 -34.82
CA GLU A 321 -8.45 -1.94 -35.77
C GLU A 321 -9.98 -1.74 -35.61
N MET A 322 -10.40 -1.01 -34.58
CA MET A 322 -11.81 -0.70 -34.32
C MET A 322 -12.23 0.59 -35.01
N HIS A 323 -13.48 0.65 -35.51
CA HIS A 323 -14.06 1.88 -36.08
C HIS A 323 -14.07 3.05 -35.07
N ARG A 324 -14.18 2.74 -33.77
CA ARG A 324 -13.92 3.66 -32.67
C ARG A 324 -12.79 3.08 -31.80
N PRO A 325 -11.53 3.47 -32.03
CA PRO A 325 -10.38 2.91 -31.31
C PRO A 325 -10.44 3.02 -29.79
N CYS A 326 -11.23 3.97 -29.28
CA CYS A 326 -11.40 4.25 -27.87
C CYS A 326 -12.53 3.46 -27.18
N THR A 327 -13.28 2.59 -27.86
CA THR A 327 -14.33 1.79 -27.20
C THR A 327 -13.79 0.83 -26.15
N THR A 328 -12.51 0.47 -26.26
CA THR A 328 -11.78 -0.37 -25.32
C THR A 328 -11.00 0.46 -24.29
N ALA A 329 -11.05 1.80 -24.36
CA ALA A 329 -10.31 2.66 -23.45
C ALA A 329 -10.90 2.62 -22.03
N GLY A 330 -10.21 1.90 -21.15
CA GLY A 330 -10.48 1.88 -19.71
C GLY A 330 -9.91 3.09 -18.97
N LYS A 331 -9.95 3.04 -17.64
CA LYS A 331 -9.17 3.98 -16.80
C LYS A 331 -7.68 3.75 -17.05
N VAL A 332 -6.92 4.83 -17.17
CA VAL A 332 -5.46 4.76 -17.37
C VAL A 332 -4.80 4.12 -16.16
N ASP A 333 -3.98 3.10 -16.40
CA ASP A 333 -3.15 2.50 -15.37
C ASP A 333 -1.80 3.22 -15.28
N CYS A 334 -1.67 4.03 -14.22
CA CYS A 334 -0.46 4.80 -13.92
C CYS A 334 0.71 3.90 -13.49
N ALA A 335 0.45 2.67 -13.01
CA ALA A 335 1.47 1.75 -12.50
C ALA A 335 2.44 1.30 -13.60
N ASN A 336 2.01 1.32 -14.86
CA ASN A 336 2.84 1.00 -16.02
C ASN A 336 4.14 1.82 -16.10
N CYS A 337 4.11 3.06 -15.61
CA CYS A 337 5.29 3.94 -15.56
C CYS A 337 5.69 4.31 -14.13
N HIS A 338 4.73 4.42 -13.20
CA HIS A 338 4.96 4.79 -11.80
C HIS A 338 4.89 3.60 -10.85
N ALA A 339 5.49 2.47 -11.22
CA ALA A 339 5.36 1.19 -10.52
C ALA A 339 5.67 1.27 -9.02
N GLU A 340 6.79 1.90 -8.61
CA GLU A 340 7.14 2.01 -7.19
C GLU A 340 6.10 2.82 -6.39
N LEU A 341 5.70 3.97 -6.92
CA LEU A 341 4.72 4.85 -6.26
C LEU A 341 3.33 4.21 -6.24
N ALA A 342 2.94 3.54 -7.32
CA ALA A 342 1.69 2.80 -7.39
C ALA A 342 1.67 1.66 -6.36
N ASN A 343 2.77 0.92 -6.20
CA ASN A 343 2.86 -0.14 -5.18
C ASN A 343 2.69 0.43 -3.77
N ARG A 344 3.38 1.53 -3.43
CA ARG A 344 3.17 2.19 -2.13
C ARG A 344 1.72 2.63 -1.96
N TYR A 345 1.14 3.26 -2.99
CA TYR A 345 -0.25 3.68 -2.96
C TYR A 345 -1.19 2.50 -2.71
N PHE A 346 -0.98 1.38 -3.39
CA PHE A 346 -1.79 0.17 -3.27
C PHE A 346 -1.64 -0.55 -1.92
N GLU A 347 -0.52 -0.35 -1.22
CA GLU A 347 -0.31 -0.81 0.16
C GLU A 347 -0.92 0.13 1.21
N SER A 348 -1.17 1.40 0.86
CA SER A 348 -1.85 2.40 1.70
C SER A 348 -3.34 2.11 1.90
N ASP A 349 -3.97 2.76 2.87
CA ASP A 349 -5.40 2.61 3.11
C ASP A 349 -6.27 3.07 1.94
N HIS A 350 -5.87 4.13 1.23
CA HIS A 350 -6.56 4.56 0.01
C HIS A 350 -6.53 3.48 -1.07
N GLY A 351 -5.37 2.87 -1.30
CA GLY A 351 -5.22 1.79 -2.27
C GLY A 351 -5.94 0.50 -1.86
N ARG A 352 -5.87 0.13 -0.58
CA ARG A 352 -6.62 -1.01 -0.02
C ARG A 352 -8.13 -0.82 -0.16
N ALA A 353 -8.64 0.39 0.11
CA ALA A 353 -10.05 0.73 -0.07
C ALA A 353 -10.44 0.71 -1.57
N TYR A 354 -9.57 1.20 -2.45
CA TYR A 354 -9.77 1.14 -3.89
C TYR A 354 -9.88 -0.32 -4.40
N PHE A 355 -9.02 -1.23 -3.94
CA PHE A 355 -9.11 -2.66 -4.30
C PHE A 355 -10.40 -3.33 -3.80
N LYS A 356 -10.90 -2.90 -2.65
CA LYS A 356 -12.20 -3.33 -2.12
C LYS A 356 -13.38 -2.75 -2.89
N LYS A 357 -13.13 -1.96 -3.94
CA LYS A 357 -14.13 -1.26 -4.78
C LYS A 357 -15.01 -0.31 -3.96
N ASP A 358 -14.46 0.29 -2.91
CA ASP A 358 -15.16 1.35 -2.19
C ASP A 358 -15.32 2.56 -3.11
N PRO A 359 -16.55 3.00 -3.42
CA PRO A 359 -16.79 4.15 -4.31
C PRO A 359 -16.28 5.48 -3.73
N LYS A 360 -15.96 5.54 -2.43
CA LYS A 360 -15.39 6.71 -1.75
C LYS A 360 -13.86 6.73 -1.79
N ALA A 361 -13.22 5.63 -2.18
CA ALA A 361 -11.76 5.58 -2.25
C ALA A 361 -11.25 6.44 -3.42
N PRO A 362 -10.24 7.31 -3.20
CA PRO A 362 -9.62 8.03 -4.29
C PRO A 362 -8.84 7.08 -5.21
N TYR A 363 -8.42 7.58 -6.36
CA TYR A 363 -7.41 7.01 -7.25
C TYR A 363 -6.38 8.09 -7.62
N CYS A 364 -5.34 7.73 -8.37
CA CYS A 364 -4.27 8.64 -8.78
C CYS A 364 -4.79 9.97 -9.36
N THR A 365 -5.83 9.89 -10.19
CA THR A 365 -6.42 11.04 -10.89
C THR A 365 -7.20 11.99 -9.98
N ASP A 366 -7.73 11.51 -8.85
CA ASP A 366 -8.47 12.37 -7.91
C ASP A 366 -7.53 13.38 -7.24
N CYS A 367 -6.28 12.95 -6.97
CA CYS A 367 -5.25 13.81 -6.39
C CYS A 367 -4.44 14.59 -7.42
N HIS A 368 -3.97 13.94 -8.49
CA HIS A 368 -3.06 14.53 -9.49
C HIS A 368 -3.77 15.22 -10.66
N GLY A 369 -5.08 15.01 -10.80
CA GLY A 369 -5.83 15.40 -11.99
C GLY A 369 -5.71 14.39 -13.12
N ASP A 370 -6.28 14.74 -14.27
CA ASP A 370 -6.39 13.91 -15.47
C ASP A 370 -5.30 14.30 -16.51
N HIS A 371 -5.70 14.81 -17.68
CA HIS A 371 -4.80 15.26 -18.74
C HIS A 371 -4.02 16.54 -18.37
N LYS A 372 -4.47 17.30 -17.36
CA LYS A 372 -3.82 18.53 -16.87
C LYS A 372 -2.92 18.33 -15.65
N THR A 373 -2.40 17.12 -15.44
CA THR A 373 -1.48 16.86 -14.33
C THR A 373 -0.23 17.73 -14.44
N LYS A 374 0.02 18.53 -13.41
CA LYS A 374 1.14 19.47 -13.32
C LYS A 374 2.17 19.03 -12.29
N SER A 375 3.35 19.64 -12.37
CA SER A 375 4.42 19.40 -11.40
C SER A 375 4.00 19.89 -10.00
N LYS A 376 4.40 19.18 -8.94
CA LYS A 376 4.17 19.63 -7.55
C LYS A 376 4.84 20.96 -7.20
N TYR A 377 5.75 21.43 -8.05
CA TYR A 377 6.43 22.73 -7.91
C TYR A 377 5.66 23.87 -8.61
N ASP A 378 4.64 23.56 -9.40
CA ASP A 378 3.77 24.55 -10.05
C ASP A 378 2.65 24.96 -9.08
N GLU A 379 2.54 26.25 -8.78
CA GLU A 379 1.55 26.82 -7.86
C GLU A 379 0.09 26.58 -8.27
N THR A 380 -0.15 26.35 -9.56
CA THR A 380 -1.49 26.06 -10.10
C THR A 380 -1.87 24.59 -9.95
N ALA A 381 -0.92 23.69 -9.65
CA ALA A 381 -1.18 22.26 -9.46
C ALA A 381 -1.99 21.99 -8.19
N LYS A 382 -2.85 20.95 -8.23
CA LYS A 382 -3.56 20.46 -7.03
C LYS A 382 -2.60 19.96 -5.94
N THR A 383 -1.49 19.35 -6.37
CA THR A 383 -0.46 18.78 -5.50
C THR A 383 0.62 19.79 -5.11
N TYR A 384 0.43 21.07 -5.44
CA TYR A 384 1.28 22.14 -4.94
C TYR A 384 1.21 22.18 -3.41
N ARG A 385 2.34 22.37 -2.76
CA ARG A 385 2.47 22.25 -1.31
C ARG A 385 1.42 23.05 -0.52
N ALA A 386 1.16 24.30 -0.92
CA ALA A 386 0.17 25.15 -0.25
C ALA A 386 -1.28 24.70 -0.44
N LYS A 387 -1.56 23.88 -1.47
CA LYS A 387 -2.91 23.38 -1.81
C LYS A 387 -3.17 21.97 -1.29
N ILE A 388 -2.16 21.26 -0.78
CA ILE A 388 -2.31 19.91 -0.22
C ILE A 388 -3.39 19.84 0.87
N PRO A 389 -3.44 20.75 1.87
CA PRO A 389 -4.49 20.69 2.89
C PRO A 389 -5.90 20.80 2.30
N GLN A 390 -6.10 21.69 1.34
CA GLN A 390 -7.38 21.83 0.64
C GLN A 390 -7.72 20.57 -0.16
N LEU A 391 -6.75 19.99 -0.87
CA LEU A 391 -6.93 18.75 -1.63
C LEU A 391 -7.38 17.58 -0.74
N CYS A 392 -6.76 17.42 0.44
CA CYS A 392 -7.18 16.41 1.42
C CYS A 392 -8.56 16.75 2.02
N GLY A 393 -8.81 18.03 2.28
CA GLY A 393 -10.06 18.55 2.83
C GLY A 393 -11.29 18.29 1.95
N GLU A 394 -11.13 18.22 0.61
CA GLU A 394 -12.22 17.85 -0.32
C GLU A 394 -12.91 16.53 0.06
N CYS A 395 -12.19 15.63 0.73
CA CYS A 395 -12.74 14.36 1.21
C CYS A 395 -12.80 14.24 2.73
N HIS A 396 -11.84 14.82 3.48
CA HIS A 396 -11.69 14.63 4.93
C HIS A 396 -12.29 15.75 5.82
N GLN A 397 -13.11 16.63 5.25
CA GLN A 397 -13.95 17.56 6.02
C GLN A 397 -15.29 16.92 6.43
N GLU A 398 -16.05 17.55 7.33
CA GLU A 398 -17.29 17.00 7.92
C GLU A 398 -18.33 16.51 6.90
N GLU A 399 -18.47 17.18 5.76
CA GLU A 399 -19.38 16.78 4.67
C GLU A 399 -18.69 16.04 3.52
N GLY A 400 -17.39 15.76 3.64
CA GLY A 400 -16.57 15.13 2.61
C GLY A 400 -16.87 13.64 2.42
N LYS A 401 -16.38 13.08 1.30
CA LYS A 401 -16.59 11.65 0.95
C LYS A 401 -16.07 10.70 2.04
N ALA A 402 -15.03 11.07 2.78
CA ALA A 402 -14.40 10.24 3.81
C ALA A 402 -15.04 10.38 5.20
N ALA A 403 -15.73 11.49 5.51
CA ALA A 403 -16.41 11.66 6.81
C ALA A 403 -17.58 10.67 7.02
N LYS A 404 -18.10 10.07 5.95
CA LYS A 404 -19.18 9.06 6.01
C LYS A 404 -18.65 7.62 6.08
N VAL A 405 -17.40 7.41 6.49
CA VAL A 405 -16.79 6.08 6.66
C VAL A 405 -16.77 5.77 8.15
N GLU A 406 -17.36 4.64 8.57
CA GLU A 406 -17.56 4.28 10.00
C GLU A 406 -16.26 4.26 10.83
N SER A 407 -15.10 4.07 10.19
CA SER A 407 -13.80 4.03 10.86
C SER A 407 -13.15 5.40 11.10
N ILE A 408 -13.69 6.48 10.50
CA ILE A 408 -13.17 7.84 10.67
C ILE A 408 -14.16 8.58 11.58
N GLN A 409 -13.73 8.90 12.81
CA GLN A 409 -14.56 9.70 13.70
C GLN A 409 -14.88 11.06 13.04
N ASN A 410 -16.15 11.46 13.07
CA ASN A 410 -16.66 12.73 12.52
C ASN A 410 -15.94 13.94 13.14
N VAL A 411 -14.79 14.30 12.58
CA VAL A 411 -13.99 15.47 12.96
C VAL A 411 -13.59 16.16 11.66
N ASP A 412 -13.88 17.45 11.54
CA ASP A 412 -13.39 18.25 10.42
C ASP A 412 -11.89 18.50 10.59
N VAL A 413 -11.09 17.55 10.07
CA VAL A 413 -9.63 17.59 10.19
C VAL A 413 -9.04 18.78 9.43
N TYR A 414 -9.68 19.21 8.34
CA TYR A 414 -9.24 20.37 7.57
C TYR A 414 -9.44 21.65 8.38
N TYR A 415 -10.61 21.80 9.01
CA TYR A 415 -10.90 22.92 9.89
C TYR A 415 -9.91 23.00 11.06
N ASP A 416 -9.62 21.89 11.73
CA ASP A 416 -8.65 21.87 12.83
C ASP A 416 -7.23 22.22 12.37
N TYR A 417 -6.76 21.59 11.28
CA TYR A 417 -5.45 21.89 10.71
C TYR A 417 -5.33 23.36 10.32
N SER A 418 -6.36 23.95 9.69
CA SER A 418 -6.32 25.34 9.23
C SER A 418 -6.10 26.34 10.36
N ARG A 419 -6.56 26.02 11.59
CA ARG A 419 -6.38 26.87 12.79
C ARG A 419 -5.08 26.59 13.54
N SER A 420 -4.43 25.46 13.24
CA SER A 420 -3.14 25.11 13.84
C SER A 420 -2.05 26.12 13.45
N VAL A 421 -0.93 26.09 14.18
CA VAL A 421 0.25 26.91 13.85
C VAL A 421 0.81 26.60 12.47
N HIS A 422 0.73 25.35 12.02
CA HIS A 422 1.18 24.94 10.69
C HIS A 422 0.22 25.46 9.61
N GLY A 423 -1.09 25.31 9.81
CA GLY A 423 -2.09 25.81 8.86
C GLY A 423 -2.07 27.32 8.72
N ARG A 424 -2.03 28.06 9.83
CA ARG A 424 -1.90 29.52 9.83
C ARG A 424 -0.55 29.97 9.27
N GLY A 425 0.54 29.27 9.60
CA GLY A 425 1.85 29.51 9.00
C GLY A 425 1.84 29.37 7.47
N LEU A 426 1.16 28.35 6.95
CA LEU A 426 1.04 28.11 5.52
C LEU A 426 0.13 29.13 4.82
N VAL A 427 -1.07 29.37 5.36
CA VAL A 427 -2.14 30.13 4.70
C VAL A 427 -2.05 31.63 5.00
N GLU A 428 -1.90 32.02 6.27
CA GLU A 428 -1.87 33.44 6.66
C GLU A 428 -0.50 34.07 6.42
N LYS A 429 0.58 33.32 6.67
CA LYS A 429 1.96 33.83 6.54
C LYS A 429 2.66 33.41 5.24
N GLY A 430 2.04 32.57 4.42
CA GLY A 430 2.60 32.11 3.14
C GLY A 430 3.86 31.24 3.26
N LEU A 431 4.12 30.64 4.43
CA LEU A 431 5.33 29.88 4.69
C LEU A 431 5.20 28.45 4.15
N LEU A 432 5.76 28.22 2.97
CA LEU A 432 5.82 26.87 2.38
C LEU A 432 6.54 25.83 3.26
N PRO A 433 7.54 26.14 4.10
CA PRO A 433 8.13 25.15 5.01
C PRO A 433 7.18 24.63 6.09
N SER A 434 6.03 25.26 6.31
CA SER A 434 5.01 24.77 7.24
C SER A 434 4.62 23.32 6.92
N ALA A 435 4.45 22.50 7.96
CA ALA A 435 4.09 21.11 7.79
C ALA A 435 2.67 20.98 7.21
N VAL A 436 2.49 20.08 6.24
CA VAL A 436 1.20 19.75 5.61
C VAL A 436 0.85 18.28 5.85
N CYS A 437 -0.37 17.88 5.49
CA CYS A 437 -0.89 16.52 5.72
C CYS A 437 0.09 15.41 5.31
N THR A 438 0.75 15.57 4.15
CA THR A 438 1.70 14.57 3.62
C THR A 438 3.03 14.49 4.35
N ASP A 439 3.40 15.50 5.15
CA ASP A 439 4.62 15.44 5.96
C ASP A 439 4.43 14.51 7.17
N CYS A 440 3.18 14.37 7.66
CA CYS A 440 2.82 13.47 8.75
C CYS A 440 2.30 12.12 8.26
N HIS A 441 1.38 12.10 7.28
CA HIS A 441 0.72 10.88 6.80
C HIS A 441 1.37 10.24 5.57
N THR A 442 2.41 10.88 4.99
CA THR A 442 2.96 10.55 3.67
C THR A 442 1.97 10.78 2.52
N ALA A 443 2.45 10.95 1.29
CA ALA A 443 1.60 11.25 0.13
C ALA A 443 0.99 10.01 -0.55
N HIS A 444 1.72 8.89 -0.52
CA HIS A 444 1.35 7.66 -1.24
C HIS A 444 1.43 6.41 -0.37
N TYR A 445 1.59 6.54 0.96
CA TYR A 445 1.66 5.42 1.90
C TYR A 445 0.90 5.77 3.19
N ASN A 446 -0.26 6.42 3.04
CA ASN A 446 -1.08 6.84 4.16
C ASN A 446 -1.77 5.63 4.80
N LEU A 447 -1.36 5.34 6.04
CA LEU A 447 -1.87 4.26 6.86
C LEU A 447 -2.54 4.82 8.12
N GLU A 448 -3.57 4.13 8.60
CA GLU A 448 -4.24 4.39 9.87
C GLU A 448 -3.27 4.38 11.05
N GLU A 449 -3.58 5.13 12.11
CA GLU A 449 -2.72 5.26 13.30
C GLU A 449 -2.53 3.94 14.07
N SER A 450 -3.42 2.96 13.89
CA SER A 450 -3.33 1.63 14.49
C SER A 450 -2.27 0.75 13.82
N ASP A 451 -1.93 1.03 12.56
CA ASP A 451 -0.95 0.26 11.81
C ASP A 451 0.47 0.63 12.26
N LYS A 452 1.27 -0.37 12.66
CA LYS A 452 2.65 -0.17 13.14
C LYS A 452 3.58 0.41 12.07
N ALA A 453 3.27 0.22 10.79
CA ALA A 453 4.03 0.77 9.68
C ALA A 453 3.67 2.24 9.40
N SER A 454 2.59 2.75 9.98
CA SER A 454 2.16 4.13 9.80
C SER A 454 3.16 5.12 10.40
N SER A 455 3.43 6.21 9.67
CA SER A 455 4.22 7.32 10.19
C SER A 455 3.55 8.03 11.38
N VAL A 456 2.23 7.90 11.52
CA VAL A 456 1.48 8.46 12.65
C VAL A 456 1.16 7.41 13.73
N TYR A 457 1.74 6.20 13.63
CA TYR A 457 1.68 5.23 14.73
C TYR A 457 2.33 5.82 15.99
N PRO A 458 1.77 5.64 17.21
CA PRO A 458 2.28 6.28 18.42
C PRO A 458 3.79 6.17 18.66
N LYS A 459 4.42 5.02 18.34
CA LYS A 459 5.88 4.87 18.48
C LYS A 459 6.70 5.60 17.41
N ASN A 460 6.09 5.92 16.27
CA ASN A 460 6.72 6.57 15.13
C ASN A 460 6.52 8.10 15.17
N ILE A 461 5.48 8.60 15.85
CA ILE A 461 5.18 10.04 15.97
C ILE A 461 6.41 10.89 16.32
N PRO A 462 7.23 10.57 17.34
CA PRO A 462 8.40 11.38 17.66
C PRO A 462 9.37 11.50 16.48
N ALA A 463 9.59 10.42 15.73
CA ALA A 463 10.46 10.42 14.56
C ALA A 463 9.85 11.23 13.40
N THR A 464 8.53 11.15 13.20
CA THR A 464 7.80 11.95 12.20
C THR A 464 7.96 13.44 12.47
N CYS A 465 7.75 13.88 13.72
CA CYS A 465 7.97 15.27 14.12
C CYS A 465 9.45 15.68 14.00
N ALA A 466 10.39 14.77 14.26
CA ALA A 466 11.82 15.02 14.18
C ALA A 466 12.33 15.39 12.79
N THR A 467 11.56 15.08 11.73
CA THR A 467 11.88 15.48 10.35
C THR A 467 12.08 17.00 10.24
N CYS A 468 11.32 17.77 11.03
CA CYS A 468 11.44 19.23 11.09
C CYS A 468 11.90 19.73 12.47
N HIS A 469 11.48 19.08 13.56
CA HIS A 469 11.76 19.48 14.94
C HIS A 469 12.90 18.67 15.59
N LYS A 470 14.00 18.47 14.85
CA LYS A 470 15.11 17.61 15.27
C LYS A 470 15.71 18.00 16.63
N GLY A 471 15.90 19.30 16.89
CA GLY A 471 16.42 19.78 18.17
C GLY A 471 15.53 19.40 19.36
N ILE A 472 14.21 19.56 19.21
CA ILE A 472 13.24 19.17 20.24
C ILE A 472 13.20 17.65 20.42
N TYR A 473 13.30 16.89 19.34
CA TYR A 473 13.41 15.43 19.41
C TYR A 473 14.64 14.98 20.20
N ASP A 474 15.78 15.64 20.01
CA ASP A 474 17.02 15.32 20.73
C ASP A 474 16.91 15.62 22.24
N GLU A 475 16.09 16.60 22.64
CA GLU A 475 15.72 16.81 24.04
C GLU A 475 14.74 15.75 24.55
N TYR A 476 13.67 15.47 23.79
CA TYR A 476 12.66 14.47 24.12
C TYR A 476 13.27 13.08 24.34
N THR A 477 14.21 12.65 23.51
CA THR A 477 14.89 11.35 23.67
C THR A 477 15.71 11.24 24.96
N GLN A 478 16.10 12.38 25.57
CA GLN A 478 16.75 12.43 26.88
C GLN A 478 15.76 12.44 28.05
N SER A 479 14.47 12.59 27.78
CA SER A 479 13.40 12.59 28.76
C SER A 479 13.11 11.18 29.28
N ILE A 480 12.54 11.10 30.48
CA ILE A 480 11.94 9.87 31.01
C ILE A 480 10.64 9.50 30.27
N HIS A 481 10.03 10.45 29.55
CA HIS A 481 8.84 10.23 28.73
C HIS A 481 9.16 9.70 27.32
N ALA A 482 10.45 9.51 26.98
CA ALA A 482 10.85 9.02 25.67
C ALA A 482 10.37 7.58 25.43
N ILE A 483 9.55 7.41 24.39
CA ILE A 483 9.10 6.08 23.94
C ILE A 483 10.31 5.24 23.52
N GLY A 484 10.45 4.05 24.10
CA GLY A 484 11.56 3.12 23.84
C GLY A 484 12.61 3.03 24.96
N ARG A 485 12.53 3.88 26.00
CA ARG A 485 13.44 3.83 27.16
C ARG A 485 12.88 3.15 28.41
N GLY A 486 11.59 2.82 28.42
CA GLY A 486 10.89 2.20 29.55
C GLY A 486 10.87 0.67 29.51
N ASN A 487 10.62 0.04 30.65
CA ASN A 487 10.56 -1.43 30.85
C ASN A 487 9.31 -2.09 30.23
N GLY A 488 8.80 -1.60 29.11
CA GLY A 488 7.72 -2.21 28.33
C GLY A 488 6.29 -2.14 28.93
N GLU A 489 6.12 -1.85 30.22
CA GLU A 489 4.81 -1.95 30.89
C GLU A 489 3.99 -0.64 30.95
N ALA A 490 4.61 0.54 30.85
CA ALA A 490 3.93 1.83 31.02
C ALA A 490 3.62 2.52 29.68
N LYS A 491 2.38 3.01 29.50
CA LYS A 491 1.99 3.85 28.37
C LYS A 491 2.65 5.23 28.52
N LEU A 492 3.60 5.54 27.65
CA LEU A 492 4.32 6.83 27.64
C LEU A 492 3.66 7.81 26.65
N PRO A 493 3.70 9.13 26.93
CA PRO A 493 3.14 10.13 26.04
C PRO A 493 3.99 10.34 24.79
N THR A 494 3.31 10.59 23.69
CA THR A 494 3.84 11.01 22.39
C THR A 494 3.80 12.53 22.27
N CYS A 495 4.36 13.08 21.19
CA CYS A 495 4.21 14.50 20.87
C CYS A 495 2.73 14.89 20.71
N ALA A 496 1.87 14.01 20.18
CA ALA A 496 0.46 14.30 19.92
C ALA A 496 -0.40 14.35 21.19
N ASP A 497 0.02 13.66 22.27
CA ASP A 497 -0.67 13.71 23.56
C ASP A 497 -0.52 15.08 24.24
N CYS A 498 0.56 15.80 23.95
CA CYS A 498 0.80 17.16 24.43
C CYS A 498 0.54 18.26 23.37
N HIS A 499 0.71 17.95 22.08
CA HIS A 499 0.51 18.90 20.98
C HIS A 499 -0.46 18.32 19.97
N SER A 500 -1.77 18.35 20.28
CA SER A 500 -2.87 17.89 19.41
C SER A 500 -2.50 17.85 17.93
N ALA A 501 -2.47 16.67 17.32
CA ALA A 501 -1.84 16.46 16.01
C ALA A 501 -2.37 17.39 14.89
N HIS A 502 -3.67 17.68 14.90
CA HIS A 502 -4.33 18.55 13.91
C HIS A 502 -4.63 19.95 14.45
N GLY A 503 -4.60 20.16 15.77
CA GLY A 503 -4.96 21.44 16.42
C GLY A 503 -3.81 22.13 17.15
N ILE A 504 -2.55 21.93 16.72
CA ILE A 504 -1.36 22.45 17.41
C ILE A 504 -1.47 23.98 17.58
N ALA A 505 -1.44 24.45 18.83
CA ALA A 505 -1.52 25.86 19.18
C ALA A 505 -0.14 26.52 19.34
N GLU A 506 -0.11 27.86 19.26
CA GLU A 506 1.11 28.66 19.46
C GLU A 506 1.58 28.60 20.91
N THR A 507 2.87 28.37 21.11
CA THR A 507 3.47 28.18 22.45
C THR A 507 3.41 29.41 23.34
N GLU A 508 3.29 30.60 22.76
CA GLU A 508 3.29 31.87 23.49
C GLU A 508 1.88 32.38 23.83
N ARG A 509 0.82 31.69 23.37
CA ARG A 509 -0.54 32.10 23.72
C ARG A 509 -0.92 31.59 25.10
N ASP A 510 -1.56 32.48 25.86
CA ASP A 510 -2.17 32.21 27.16
C ASP A 510 -3.00 30.92 27.18
N GLN A 511 -3.74 30.64 26.11
CA GLN A 511 -4.55 29.43 25.96
C GLN A 511 -3.71 28.15 25.89
N PHE A 512 -2.57 28.16 25.21
CA PHE A 512 -1.66 27.00 25.15
C PHE A 512 -0.98 26.80 26.50
N MET A 513 -0.50 27.87 27.11
CA MET A 513 0.10 27.83 28.46
C MET A 513 -0.90 27.32 29.50
N HIS A 514 -2.19 27.59 29.31
CA HIS A 514 -3.25 27.02 30.13
C HIS A 514 -3.41 25.49 29.95
N GLN A 515 -3.20 24.99 28.73
CA GLN A 515 -3.34 23.58 28.39
C GLN A 515 -2.17 22.73 28.87
N VAL A 516 -0.94 23.24 28.85
CA VAL A 516 0.28 22.49 29.26
C VAL A 516 0.14 21.90 30.68
N THR A 517 -0.39 22.67 31.62
CA THR A 517 -0.61 22.20 33.01
C THR A 517 -1.61 21.04 33.06
N LEU A 518 -2.67 21.09 32.25
CA LEU A 518 -3.70 20.05 32.18
C LEU A 518 -3.20 18.79 31.45
N GLN A 519 -2.33 18.95 30.45
CA GLN A 519 -1.75 17.82 29.71
C GLN A 519 -0.94 16.90 30.59
N CYS A 520 -0.09 17.45 31.47
CA CYS A 520 0.60 16.63 32.48
C CYS A 520 -0.41 15.93 33.40
N GLY A 521 -1.47 16.62 33.81
CA GLY A 521 -2.52 16.09 34.69
C GLY A 521 -3.34 14.94 34.09
N SER A 522 -3.43 14.83 32.76
CA SER A 522 -4.13 13.70 32.10
C SER A 522 -3.52 12.33 32.42
N CYS A 523 -2.22 12.30 32.76
CA CYS A 523 -1.50 11.09 33.19
C CYS A 523 -1.05 11.17 34.66
N HIS A 524 -0.91 12.37 35.22
CA HIS A 524 -0.47 12.64 36.59
C HIS A 524 -1.55 13.36 37.40
N GLU A 525 -2.74 12.78 37.47
CA GLU A 525 -3.93 13.39 38.08
C GLU A 525 -3.68 13.83 39.53
N ASP A 526 -3.25 12.91 40.40
CA ASP A 526 -2.97 13.21 41.82
C ASP A 526 -1.92 14.33 42.02
N LEU A 527 -0.89 14.35 41.17
CA LEU A 527 0.18 15.36 41.24
C LEU A 527 -0.31 16.73 40.75
N SER A 528 -1.17 16.73 39.73
CA SER A 528 -1.82 17.94 39.21
C SER A 528 -2.74 18.54 40.27
N GLU A 529 -3.57 17.72 40.93
CA GLU A 529 -4.45 18.18 41.99
C GLU A 529 -3.67 18.81 43.15
N THR A 530 -2.60 18.16 43.60
CA THR A 530 -1.76 18.68 44.69
C THR A 530 -0.99 19.93 44.27
N TYR A 531 -0.51 20.01 43.02
CA TYR A 531 0.09 21.22 42.47
C TYR A 531 -0.90 22.40 42.48
N LEU A 532 -2.17 22.19 42.10
CA LEU A 532 -3.20 23.23 42.11
C LEU A 532 -3.47 23.78 43.52
N GLN A 533 -3.11 23.05 44.57
CA GLN A 533 -3.20 23.52 45.96
C GLN A 533 -2.01 24.39 46.41
N THR A 534 -0.93 24.44 45.64
CA THR A 534 0.25 25.27 45.92
C THR A 534 -0.01 26.74 45.63
N ILE A 535 0.91 27.61 46.05
CA ILE A 535 0.84 29.04 45.72
C ILE A 535 0.87 29.27 44.20
N HIS A 536 1.74 28.56 43.47
CA HIS A 536 1.80 28.65 42.01
C HIS A 536 0.52 28.17 41.34
N GLY A 537 0.01 27.01 41.73
CA GLY A 537 -1.24 26.46 41.20
C GLY A 537 -2.47 27.32 41.49
N LYS A 538 -2.55 27.92 42.68
CA LYS A 538 -3.64 28.85 43.06
C LYS A 538 -3.57 30.16 42.29
N ALA A 539 -2.37 30.75 42.17
CA ALA A 539 -2.16 31.94 41.37
C ALA A 539 -2.51 31.70 39.89
N TYR A 540 -2.10 30.55 39.36
CA TYR A 540 -2.44 30.10 38.01
C TYR A 540 -3.96 29.94 37.82
N THR A 541 -4.65 29.32 38.78
CA THR A 541 -6.13 29.14 38.75
C THR A 541 -6.89 30.47 38.77
N LEU A 542 -6.28 31.51 39.36
CA LEU A 542 -6.79 32.88 39.39
C LEU A 542 -6.43 33.68 38.12
N GLY A 543 -5.84 33.05 37.10
CA GLY A 543 -5.51 33.70 35.83
C GLY A 543 -4.10 34.30 35.76
N TYR A 544 -3.26 34.13 36.79
CA TYR A 544 -1.87 34.60 36.74
C TYR A 544 -0.97 33.61 35.99
N LEU A 545 -0.91 33.73 34.67
CA LEU A 545 -0.24 32.78 33.76
C LEU A 545 1.30 32.76 33.87
N LYS A 546 1.87 33.80 34.50
CA LYS A 546 3.30 33.87 34.85
C LYS A 546 3.67 33.00 36.06
N ALA A 547 2.69 32.40 36.75
CA ALA A 547 2.98 31.40 37.77
C ALA A 547 3.74 30.22 37.15
N ALA A 548 4.69 29.67 37.92
CA ALA A 548 5.49 28.54 37.48
C ALA A 548 4.63 27.28 37.34
N LYS A 549 4.68 26.67 36.17
CA LYS A 549 3.96 25.45 35.77
C LYS A 549 4.85 24.23 35.90
N CYS A 550 4.27 23.05 35.65
CA CYS A 550 5.01 21.78 35.65
C CYS A 550 6.26 21.83 34.76
N SER A 551 6.13 22.37 33.55
CA SER A 551 7.21 22.52 32.56
C SER A 551 8.31 23.47 32.99
N ASP A 552 7.98 24.50 33.78
CA ASP A 552 8.93 25.54 34.20
C ASP A 552 9.90 24.97 35.24
N CYS A 553 9.43 24.04 36.08
CA CYS A 553 10.30 23.34 37.04
C CYS A 553 10.97 22.10 36.43
N HIS A 554 10.24 21.28 35.69
CA HIS A 554 10.70 19.95 35.23
C HIS A 554 11.34 19.95 33.83
N GLY A 555 11.17 21.03 33.06
CA GLY A 555 11.45 21.09 31.63
C GLY A 555 10.29 20.56 30.78
N ALA A 556 10.02 21.21 29.65
CA ALA A 556 8.92 20.85 28.74
C ALA A 556 9.19 19.55 27.96
N HIS A 557 10.34 19.45 27.29
CA HIS A 557 10.71 18.28 26.48
C HIS A 557 11.83 17.45 27.11
N LYS A 558 12.61 18.01 28.05
CA LYS A 558 13.78 17.39 28.68
C LYS A 558 13.52 16.95 30.13
N THR A 559 12.36 16.37 30.39
CA THR A 559 11.95 15.97 31.74
C THR A 559 12.77 14.78 32.25
N LYS A 560 13.51 14.95 33.35
CA LYS A 560 14.36 13.89 33.92
C LYS A 560 13.89 13.47 35.32
N ASN A 561 14.17 12.22 35.67
CA ASN A 561 13.94 11.71 37.02
C ASN A 561 14.66 12.58 38.05
N VAL A 562 14.03 12.82 39.22
CA VAL A 562 14.59 13.66 40.30
C VAL A 562 15.97 13.19 40.79
N ASN A 563 16.24 11.89 40.73
CA ASN A 563 17.52 11.32 41.14
C ASN A 563 18.61 11.46 40.06
N ASN A 564 18.26 11.91 38.86
CA ASN A 564 19.22 12.16 37.80
C ASN A 564 20.02 13.43 38.13
N PRO A 565 21.38 13.39 38.11
CA PRO A 565 22.21 14.56 38.39
C PRO A 565 21.94 15.77 37.50
N ASN A 566 21.42 15.54 36.29
CA ASN A 566 21.12 16.57 35.29
C ASN A 566 19.64 16.98 35.27
N SER A 567 18.84 16.58 36.27
CA SER A 567 17.45 17.01 36.41
C SER A 567 17.37 18.42 36.99
N SER A 568 16.55 19.30 36.41
CA SER A 568 16.32 20.67 36.90
C SER A 568 15.76 20.68 38.32
N VAL A 569 14.94 19.69 38.68
CA VAL A 569 14.40 19.52 40.03
C VAL A 569 15.28 18.66 40.95
N GLY A 570 16.45 18.23 40.47
CA GLY A 570 17.40 17.45 41.26
C GLY A 570 18.06 18.29 42.36
N ALA A 571 18.53 17.64 43.42
CA ALA A 571 19.08 18.31 44.61
C ALA A 571 20.23 19.29 44.32
N ARG A 572 20.97 19.11 43.22
CA ARG A 572 22.08 19.98 42.80
C ARG A 572 21.63 21.21 41.99
N ASN A 573 20.52 21.12 41.27
CA ASN A 573 20.11 22.12 40.28
C ASN A 573 18.83 22.89 40.70
N ILE A 574 18.09 22.41 41.71
CA ILE A 574 16.82 23.01 42.14
C ILE A 574 16.94 24.49 42.53
N VAL A 575 18.07 24.90 43.12
CA VAL A 575 18.32 26.30 43.47
C VAL A 575 18.41 27.15 42.22
N GLU A 576 19.19 26.71 41.22
CA GLU A 576 19.33 27.40 39.93
C GLU A 576 17.99 27.50 39.19
N THR A 577 17.20 26.42 39.17
CA THR A 577 15.84 26.41 38.59
C THR A 577 14.93 27.43 39.27
N CYS A 578 14.95 27.52 40.61
CA CYS A 578 14.16 28.55 41.30
C CYS A 578 14.68 29.96 41.03
N GLN A 579 15.98 30.14 40.79
CA GLN A 579 16.60 31.44 40.53
C GLN A 579 16.21 32.06 39.19
N GLU A 580 15.69 31.27 38.24
CA GLU A 580 15.14 31.80 36.98
C GLU A 580 14.02 32.83 37.22
N CYS A 581 13.20 32.62 38.27
CA CYS A 581 12.11 33.51 38.65
C CYS A 581 12.35 34.21 40.01
N HIS A 582 13.08 33.56 40.92
CA HIS A 582 13.36 34.03 42.28
C HIS A 582 14.86 34.20 42.49
N GLN A 583 15.42 35.34 42.06
CA GLN A 583 16.87 35.59 42.08
C GLN A 583 17.55 35.35 43.45
N ASP A 584 16.84 35.58 44.56
CA ASP A 584 17.33 35.37 45.94
C ASP A 584 17.12 33.94 46.47
N ALA A 585 16.66 33.01 45.63
CA ALA A 585 16.43 31.62 46.04
C ALA A 585 17.73 30.96 46.49
N ASN A 586 17.62 30.22 47.60
CA ASN A 586 18.70 29.48 48.23
C ASN A 586 18.20 28.11 48.69
N GLN A 587 19.08 27.27 49.22
CA GLN A 587 18.74 25.88 49.54
C GLN A 587 17.66 25.72 50.62
N ARG A 588 17.48 26.70 51.51
CA ARG A 588 16.37 26.69 52.49
C ARG A 588 15.05 27.04 51.81
N PHE A 589 15.08 27.98 50.86
CA PHE A 589 13.91 28.35 50.06
C PHE A 589 13.39 27.16 49.25
N THR A 590 14.29 26.37 48.65
CA THR A 590 13.93 25.17 47.88
C THR A 590 13.49 23.98 48.74
N GLY A 591 13.55 24.08 50.07
CA GLY A 591 13.08 23.03 50.99
C GLY A 591 11.56 22.90 51.06
N TYR A 592 10.82 23.78 50.38
CA TYR A 592 9.36 23.71 50.27
C TYR A 592 8.91 22.49 49.46
N LEU A 593 8.03 21.67 50.04
CA LEU A 593 7.47 20.48 49.39
C LEU A 593 6.31 20.87 48.45
N THR A 594 6.61 21.02 47.17
CA THR A 594 5.68 21.51 46.13
C THR A 594 4.52 20.58 45.78
N HIS A 595 4.57 19.29 46.11
CA HIS A 595 3.48 18.33 45.86
C HIS A 595 3.06 17.58 47.14
N ALA A 596 3.29 18.17 48.32
CA ALA A 596 2.88 17.55 49.57
C ALA A 596 1.37 17.69 49.79
N THR A 597 0.76 16.61 50.27
CA THR A 597 -0.68 16.57 50.58
C THR A 597 -0.91 16.05 51.99
N HIS A 598 -1.94 16.60 52.65
CA HIS A 598 -2.37 16.17 53.97
C HIS A 598 -3.29 14.93 53.92
N HIS A 599 -3.62 14.42 52.72
CA HIS A 599 -4.47 13.23 52.56
C HIS A 599 -3.68 11.91 52.66
N ASP A 600 -2.37 11.94 52.38
CA ASP A 600 -1.51 10.76 52.43
C ASP A 600 -0.80 10.64 53.79
N LYS A 601 -1.41 9.83 54.68
CA LYS A 601 -0.88 9.54 56.02
C LYS A 601 0.44 8.75 56.01
N VAL A 602 0.76 8.05 54.92
CA VAL A 602 1.95 7.19 54.81
C VAL A 602 3.14 8.01 54.35
N LYS A 603 2.96 8.84 53.33
CA LYS A 603 4.02 9.67 52.76
C LYS A 603 4.25 10.97 53.53
N TYR A 604 3.19 11.58 54.06
CA TYR A 604 3.26 12.86 54.80
C TYR A 604 2.54 12.81 56.16
N PRO A 605 2.98 11.93 57.09
CA PRO A 605 2.30 11.70 58.36
C PRO A 605 2.15 12.96 59.21
N VAL A 606 3.21 13.78 59.30
CA VAL A 606 3.20 15.02 60.08
C VAL A 606 2.14 16.01 59.55
N LEU A 607 2.07 16.17 58.23
CA LEU A 607 1.14 17.10 57.59
C LEU A 607 -0.32 16.65 57.79
N TYR A 608 -0.58 15.34 57.69
CA TYR A 608 -1.90 14.74 57.94
C TYR A 608 -2.42 15.06 59.35
N TYR A 609 -1.62 14.76 60.38
CA TYR A 609 -2.06 14.95 61.76
C TYR A 609 -2.19 16.42 62.14
N VAL A 610 -1.28 17.27 61.68
CA VAL A 610 -1.35 18.72 61.94
C VAL A 610 -2.59 19.32 61.28
N TYR A 611 -2.90 18.95 60.03
CA TYR A 611 -4.10 19.44 59.34
C TYR A 611 -5.38 19.07 60.09
N TRP A 612 -5.54 17.81 60.46
CA TRP A 612 -6.72 17.36 61.19
C TRP A 612 -6.83 18.00 62.58
N ALA A 613 -5.71 18.11 63.31
CA ALA A 613 -5.70 18.78 64.61
C ALA A 613 -6.14 20.25 64.51
N MET A 614 -5.58 21.01 63.56
CA MET A 614 -5.94 22.42 63.36
C MET A 614 -7.37 22.58 62.84
N THR A 615 -7.83 21.69 61.96
CA THR A 615 -9.20 21.71 61.43
C THR A 615 -10.22 21.41 62.52
N SER A 616 -9.96 20.39 63.36
CA SER A 616 -10.81 20.08 64.51
C SER A 616 -10.83 21.22 65.53
N LEU A 617 -9.68 21.85 65.80
CA LEU A 617 -9.61 23.04 66.66
C LEU A 617 -10.46 24.18 66.10
N LEU A 618 -10.34 24.48 64.81
CA LEU A 618 -11.10 25.54 64.14
C LEU A 618 -12.61 25.26 64.23
N ILE A 619 -13.06 24.07 63.85
CA ILE A 619 -14.47 23.68 63.90
C ILE A 619 -14.99 23.74 65.34
N GLY A 620 -14.21 23.28 66.31
CA GLY A 620 -14.57 23.33 67.72
C GLY A 620 -14.76 24.77 68.24
N VAL A 621 -13.82 25.66 67.94
CA VAL A 621 -13.86 27.07 68.37
C VAL A 621 -15.04 27.80 67.69
N PHE A 622 -15.15 27.72 66.36
CA PHE A 622 -16.24 28.40 65.64
C PHE A 622 -17.62 27.81 65.98
N GLY A 623 -17.71 26.50 66.17
CA GLY A 623 -18.95 25.84 66.61
C GLY A 623 -19.38 26.33 67.99
N PHE A 624 -18.48 26.27 68.98
CA PHE A 624 -18.79 26.68 70.35
C PHE A 624 -19.13 28.18 70.44
N PHE A 625 -18.24 29.06 69.97
CA PHE A 625 -18.45 30.50 70.07
C PHE A 625 -19.54 31.02 69.11
N GLY A 626 -19.70 30.40 67.95
CA GLY A 626 -20.77 30.72 67.00
C GLY A 626 -22.14 30.39 67.57
N ILE A 627 -22.33 29.18 68.10
CA ILE A 627 -23.58 28.77 68.76
C ILE A 627 -23.83 29.63 69.99
N HIS A 628 -22.80 29.87 70.82
CA HIS A 628 -22.92 30.76 71.98
C HIS A 628 -23.43 32.16 71.56
N THR A 629 -22.86 32.74 70.51
CA THR A 629 -23.26 34.06 69.99
C THR A 629 -24.67 34.04 69.42
N LEU A 630 -25.04 33.02 68.64
CA LEU A 630 -26.38 32.85 68.09
C LEU A 630 -27.44 32.68 69.16
N LEU A 631 -27.18 31.90 70.22
CA LEU A 631 -28.09 31.73 71.36
C LEU A 631 -28.18 33.01 72.21
N TRP A 632 -27.11 33.81 72.26
CA TRP A 632 -27.10 35.08 72.99
C TRP A 632 -27.75 36.23 72.22
N LEU A 633 -27.80 36.16 70.88
CA LEU A 633 -28.34 37.21 70.01
C LEU A 633 -29.82 37.54 70.32
N PRO A 634 -30.76 36.57 70.46
CA PRO A 634 -32.15 36.86 70.83
C PRO A 634 -32.25 37.56 72.17
N ARG A 635 -31.42 37.17 73.16
CA ARG A 635 -31.38 37.78 74.49
C ARG A 635 -30.88 39.23 74.41
N SER A 636 -29.88 39.50 73.58
CA SER A 636 -29.36 40.84 73.33
C SER A 636 -30.39 41.74 72.64
N VAL A 637 -31.06 41.22 71.59
CA VAL A 637 -32.14 41.93 70.88
C VAL A 637 -33.33 42.19 71.78
N GLN A 638 -33.78 41.19 72.56
CA GLN A 638 -34.81 41.35 73.59
C GLN A 638 -34.41 42.42 74.60
N GLY A 639 -33.14 42.46 75.04
CA GLY A 639 -32.62 43.51 75.92
C GLY A 639 -32.69 44.92 75.29
N VAL A 640 -32.45 45.05 73.99
CA VAL A 640 -32.59 46.33 73.27
C VAL A 640 -34.06 46.72 73.08
N VAL A 641 -34.94 45.77 72.76
CA VAL A 641 -36.38 46.00 72.60
C VAL A 641 -37.04 46.35 73.94
N GLN A 642 -36.68 45.66 75.02
CA GLN A 642 -37.12 45.99 76.39
C GLN A 642 -36.58 47.36 76.82
N ARG A 643 -35.34 47.74 76.47
CA ARG A 643 -34.81 49.10 76.68
C ARG A 643 -35.62 50.17 75.95
N LYS A 644 -36.03 49.93 74.70
CA LYS A 644 -36.90 50.87 73.96
C LYS A 644 -38.30 50.98 74.57
N ARG A 645 -38.83 49.90 75.17
CA ARG A 645 -40.10 49.90 75.91
C ARG A 645 -39.99 50.62 77.26
N HIS A 646 -38.95 50.37 78.07
CA HIS A 646 -38.75 51.04 79.37
C HIS A 646 -38.41 52.53 79.26
N LYS A 647 -37.80 52.98 78.16
CA LYS A 647 -37.54 54.42 77.93
C LYS A 647 -38.83 55.25 77.78
N LYS A 648 -39.98 54.60 77.53
CA LYS A 648 -41.31 55.25 77.50
C LYS A 648 -42.03 55.23 78.85
N THR A 649 -41.58 54.47 79.85
CA THR A 649 -42.38 54.20 81.06
C THR A 649 -41.73 54.59 82.39
N ASP A 650 -40.41 54.83 82.46
CA ASP A 650 -39.75 55.22 83.72
C ASP A 650 -39.12 56.62 83.65
N LYS A 651 -39.81 57.60 84.23
CA LYS A 651 -39.31 58.97 84.45
C LYS A 651 -38.63 59.16 85.83
N HIS A 652 -38.50 58.12 86.67
CA HIS A 652 -38.19 58.32 88.10
C HIS A 652 -37.18 57.38 88.80
N LEU A 653 -36.31 56.65 88.11
CA LEU A 653 -35.17 55.97 88.78
C LEU A 653 -33.82 56.20 88.09
N SER A 654 -32.92 56.86 88.80
CA SER A 654 -31.54 57.16 88.42
C SER A 654 -30.66 55.89 88.45
N LYS A 655 -30.75 55.07 87.40
CA LYS A 655 -29.69 54.10 87.10
C LYS A 655 -28.52 54.84 86.47
N TYR A 656 -27.36 54.85 87.13
CA TYR A 656 -26.11 55.38 86.57
C TYR A 656 -25.71 54.56 85.33
N TYR A 657 -25.70 55.21 84.16
CA TYR A 657 -25.27 54.60 82.92
C TYR A 657 -23.81 54.96 82.66
N ILE A 658 -22.90 54.01 82.86
CA ILE A 658 -21.48 54.19 82.52
C ILE A 658 -21.34 54.05 81.00
N ARG A 659 -20.91 55.14 80.33
CA ARG A 659 -20.54 55.10 78.92
C ARG A 659 -19.26 54.27 78.77
N ARG A 660 -19.40 52.98 78.50
CA ARG A 660 -18.29 52.03 78.37
C ARG A 660 -17.28 52.38 77.27
N PHE A 661 -17.74 53.00 76.17
CA PHE A 661 -16.88 53.39 75.04
C PHE A 661 -17.23 54.78 74.52
N SER A 662 -16.20 55.62 74.36
CA SER A 662 -16.27 56.94 73.71
C SER A 662 -16.54 56.82 72.20
N THR A 663 -16.93 57.92 71.55
CA THR A 663 -17.19 57.95 70.10
C THR A 663 -15.92 57.66 69.30
N GLN A 664 -14.77 58.19 69.74
CA GLN A 664 -13.45 57.85 69.17
C GLN A 664 -13.10 56.37 69.37
N GLN A 665 -13.36 55.80 70.54
CA GLN A 665 -13.13 54.38 70.79
C GLN A 665 -14.00 53.49 69.90
N ARG A 666 -15.25 53.86 69.63
CA ARG A 666 -16.11 53.12 68.70
C ARG A 666 -15.63 53.25 67.25
N ALA A 667 -15.21 54.44 66.83
CA ALA A 667 -14.68 54.66 65.49
C ALA A 667 -13.40 53.85 65.24
N THR A 668 -12.46 53.85 66.20
CA THR A 668 -11.24 53.02 66.14
C THR A 668 -11.56 51.53 66.11
N HIS A 669 -12.54 51.06 66.89
CA HIS A 669 -12.97 49.65 66.81
C HIS A 669 -13.55 49.30 65.44
N ILE A 670 -14.40 50.16 64.85
CA ILE A 670 -14.95 49.93 63.51
C ILE A 670 -13.82 49.90 62.47
N PHE A 671 -12.85 50.81 62.57
CA PHE A 671 -11.69 50.82 61.68
C PHE A 671 -10.87 49.53 61.77
N VAL A 672 -10.58 49.05 62.99
CA VAL A 672 -9.88 47.78 63.20
C VAL A 672 -10.66 46.60 62.63
N ILE A 673 -11.98 46.56 62.82
CA ILE A 673 -12.83 45.51 62.23
C ILE A 673 -12.76 45.55 60.71
N LEU A 674 -12.91 46.72 60.09
CA LEU A 674 -12.85 46.87 58.64
C LEU A 674 -11.47 46.50 58.09
N SER A 675 -10.40 46.92 58.75
CA SER A 675 -9.02 46.57 58.39
C SER A 675 -8.77 45.06 58.48
N PHE A 676 -9.21 44.42 59.57
CA PHE A 676 -9.07 42.97 59.74
C PHE A 676 -9.89 42.19 58.72
N VAL A 677 -11.14 42.60 58.47
CA VAL A 677 -12.00 41.94 57.47
C VAL A 677 -11.44 42.12 56.07
N ALA A 678 -10.93 43.31 55.72
CA ALA A 678 -10.29 43.55 54.45
C ALA A 678 -9.02 42.68 54.28
N LEU A 679 -8.15 42.63 55.30
CA LEU A 679 -6.97 41.77 55.28
C LEU A 679 -7.35 40.29 55.16
N ALA A 680 -8.34 39.82 55.91
CA ALA A 680 -8.84 38.46 55.82
C ALA A 680 -9.40 38.16 54.43
N LEU A 681 -10.15 39.11 53.82
CA LEU A 681 -10.69 38.99 52.48
C LEU A 681 -9.57 38.78 51.45
N THR A 682 -8.47 39.54 51.53
CA THR A 682 -7.33 39.40 50.61
C THR A 682 -6.68 38.01 50.69
N GLY A 683 -6.55 37.43 51.89
CA GLY A 683 -6.05 36.06 52.06
C GLY A 683 -7.04 34.97 51.65
N MET A 684 -8.34 35.23 51.79
CA MET A 684 -9.38 34.28 51.40
C MET A 684 -9.47 34.09 49.88
N VAL A 685 -9.15 35.11 49.08
CA VAL A 685 -9.07 35.01 47.61
C VAL A 685 -8.11 33.88 47.20
N LEU A 686 -6.92 33.83 47.81
CA LEU A 686 -5.93 32.79 47.52
C LEU A 686 -6.35 31.42 48.07
N LYS A 687 -6.98 31.38 49.27
CA LYS A 687 -7.45 30.13 49.89
C LYS A 687 -8.55 29.46 49.06
N PHE A 688 -9.42 30.25 48.45
CA PHE A 688 -10.60 29.79 47.69
C PHE A 688 -10.49 30.14 46.20
N SER A 689 -9.29 30.02 45.64
CA SER A 689 -8.97 30.36 44.24
C SER A 689 -9.84 29.68 43.19
N GLY A 690 -10.44 28.53 43.52
CA GLY A 690 -11.39 27.84 42.62
C GLY A 690 -12.81 28.43 42.58
N MET A 691 -13.17 29.34 43.49
CA MET A 691 -14.52 29.90 43.59
C MET A 691 -14.70 31.15 42.72
N GLU A 692 -15.87 31.34 42.11
CA GLU A 692 -16.12 32.49 41.21
C GLU A 692 -15.97 33.85 41.91
N TRP A 693 -16.39 33.97 43.16
CA TRP A 693 -16.25 35.22 43.92
C TRP A 693 -14.78 35.60 44.16
N ALA A 694 -13.88 34.60 44.26
CA ALA A 694 -12.45 34.85 44.45
C ALA A 694 -11.80 35.34 43.15
N LYS A 695 -12.21 34.78 42.00
CA LYS A 695 -11.78 35.26 40.67
C LYS A 695 -12.24 36.69 40.43
N PHE A 696 -13.51 36.98 40.67
CA PHE A 696 -14.06 38.34 40.55
C PHE A 696 -13.29 39.37 41.40
N LEU A 697 -12.95 39.03 42.65
CA LEU A 697 -12.17 39.91 43.52
C LEU A 697 -10.69 40.02 43.13
N ALA A 698 -10.14 39.05 42.41
CA ALA A 698 -8.77 39.11 41.89
C ALA A 698 -8.68 39.97 40.61
N ASP A 699 -9.76 40.02 39.84
CA ASP A 699 -9.88 40.84 38.62
C ASP A 699 -10.24 42.32 38.91
N LEU A 700 -10.73 42.61 40.13
CA LEU A 700 -11.08 43.95 40.62
C LEU A 700 -9.84 44.75 40.99
#